data_AF-A0A944VWJ3-F1
#
_entry.id   AF-A0A944VWJ3-F1
#
_cell.length_a   1.000
_cell.length_b   1.000
_cell.length_c   1.000
_cell.angle_alpha   90.00
_cell.angle_beta   90.00
_cell.angle_gamma   90.00
#
_symmetry.space_group_name_H-M   'P 1'
#
loop_
_entity.id
_entity.type
_entity.pdbx_description
1 polymer ?
#
loop_
_entity_poly.entity_id
_entity_poly.type
_entity_poly.pdbx_seq_one_letter_code
_entity_poly.pdbx_strand_id
1 'polypeptide(L)'
;MKKPDQYTKIIEWYPYADKTPIRNLHKSALDGKRVFLRVNYDVVRDARIIDDRRIRATVMDIRHILKQGARTVVIVSHNGVREDFFKDQKTSVGIKNDGDNHHGFSLKPVAKRLTEVLREKKLLPGGREVTITDDCIGEGVKSIVAEDGIFLLENVMFRSGETSEDDNEVMEFAKQLHSATSCNVYVNADPVTAHMGHHASLGPITCLISGPKVAGFLLTQELTALDNFMRHPHKPVVAIIGGANVSAKVRAMKNLIVYGKVDRLIFVGGIAFPFLKVQGYNVDNCMFESEQDSRAQALYNATVVLELAKGYGVDLVLPVDHLMAKPTGLNPENVKVSNIKGRFSRLKAYDIGPGTLSLIQKKMSGAKTIIFNGIAGKYEDEMFCHGTNRILDLLFACEAESKIVLGLHSVAAAQKKLGTKPPPARTYLFTIGEAALKFLAGDRLTALNHLDDLPVKAQLKPKEPAKEKVNLNAANREELERFLEIKRGIAKSIINYREDIGEFERISQLFSVPGVTLKEYTKIREHSVAMPSPLEVAESQFAVVADILKLPLFLKKKLLAPERVETLRLSEDEIIGYRVHHNSARGPAKGGFREHPEVSLDAVRALAIWMTWKCAIAGIPYGGSKGGIIANPRNLIDRKDALVIREYSRDLKSRNAIGPHLDIPAPDVNTNATKMSWFVDEYLKSSIENRDSSDWLTGDAELTDKIMNDFRPLHKQPSSPMETPYLDKCMEVLKKYPEAKCQALAVVTGKPADKGGSLGRAESTGLGVFIALKKAADHKNIKLKGATAAIQGVGNVGQPPAKLLHAEGVRVVAITDASGGIYNPSGLDIDAVLEHVDTAGEGFLKGFEGGREITNDGIFGLDIDFLVLAALENAIDRNAYGVKAKVIVEGANGPVTPEGDRIVTGKGTFIAPDISTNLGGVFVSYLEWVQNLKNERWDLDKINRLLEDNICMIFDDIIKISQERKIEMRTAASIMAIGRVAVAELSKEIAEMVITSNPHLSKDGKGKILSEDTLDVLRNYLTYLRDDLMKRTPLDYWTLVVLISNMERVLYAHNISDESIIEIIKDIYTEATLLFSSFVKAKPDNDDLLMAVAALPEEARKQL
;
A
#
# COMPACT_ATOMS: atom_id res chain seq x y z
N MET A 1 6.50 -26.16 -20.42
CA MET A 1 7.62 -26.92 -19.81
C MET A 1 8.47 -25.97 -18.98
N LYS A 2 8.78 -26.39 -17.74
CA LYS A 2 9.70 -25.83 -16.72
C LYS A 2 9.47 -24.38 -16.20
N LYS A 3 8.89 -24.36 -14.99
CA LYS A 3 8.84 -23.39 -13.87
C LYS A 3 9.01 -21.88 -14.16
N PRO A 4 8.01 -21.06 -13.78
CA PRO A 4 8.21 -19.67 -13.37
C PRO A 4 8.05 -19.55 -11.84
N ASP A 5 8.95 -20.19 -11.08
CA ASP A 5 9.28 -19.77 -9.71
C ASP A 5 10.52 -18.89 -9.82
N GLN A 6 10.32 -17.58 -9.93
CA GLN A 6 11.27 -16.50 -9.63
C GLN A 6 10.57 -15.18 -10.01
N TYR A 7 10.67 -14.17 -9.15
CA TYR A 7 10.25 -12.78 -9.37
C TYR A 7 8.81 -12.37 -9.02
N THR A 8 8.49 -12.33 -7.73
CA THR A 8 7.69 -11.23 -7.15
C THR A 8 8.36 -10.73 -5.87
N LYS A 9 9.59 -10.20 -6.01
CA LYS A 9 10.17 -9.31 -5.01
C LYS A 9 9.51 -7.94 -5.18
N ILE A 10 8.53 -7.62 -4.33
CA ILE A 10 8.11 -6.23 -4.09
C ILE A 10 9.31 -5.52 -3.48
N ILE A 11 9.64 -4.39 -4.07
CA ILE A 11 10.89 -3.70 -3.85
C ILE A 11 10.74 -2.72 -2.69
N GLU A 12 11.44 -3.02 -1.59
CA GLU A 12 11.77 -2.09 -0.53
C GLU A 12 12.62 -0.96 -1.12
N TRP A 13 12.25 0.30 -0.87
CA TRP A 13 13.19 1.39 -1.10
C TRP A 13 14.18 1.40 0.07
N TYR A 14 15.33 0.77 -0.13
CA TYR A 14 16.37 0.58 0.89
C TYR A 14 17.00 1.92 1.33
N PRO A 15 17.07 2.21 2.64
CA PRO A 15 17.87 3.31 3.15
C PRO A 15 19.36 2.94 3.12
N TYR A 16 20.00 3.06 1.96
CA TYR A 16 21.46 2.87 1.88
C TYR A 16 22.27 3.95 2.61
N ALA A 17 21.60 4.99 3.12
CA ALA A 17 22.15 6.02 3.98
C ALA A 17 22.56 5.52 5.38
N ASP A 18 22.20 4.29 5.75
CA ASP A 18 22.51 3.71 7.05
C ASP A 18 23.90 3.04 7.12
N LYS A 19 24.61 2.96 5.99
CA LYS A 19 25.97 2.43 5.96
C LYS A 19 26.95 3.36 6.65
N THR A 20 27.76 2.80 7.54
CA THR A 20 28.77 3.54 8.30
C THR A 20 29.72 4.24 7.31
N PRO A 21 29.76 5.57 7.29
CA PRO A 21 30.66 6.30 6.42
C PRO A 21 32.06 6.33 7.03
N ILE A 22 33.09 6.33 6.20
CA ILE A 22 34.50 6.34 6.63
C ILE A 22 34.84 7.49 7.59
N ARG A 23 34.14 8.63 7.47
CA ARG A 23 34.30 9.78 8.38
C ARG A 23 34.01 9.43 9.85
N ASN A 24 33.25 8.36 10.12
CA ASN A 24 32.94 7.86 11.45
C ASN A 24 34.01 6.89 11.99
N LEU A 25 34.98 6.46 11.16
CA LEU A 25 36.14 5.74 11.65
C LEU A 25 37.10 6.73 12.31
N HIS A 26 37.13 6.70 13.63
CA HIS A 26 38.05 7.44 14.49
C HIS A 26 39.41 6.74 14.59
N LYS A 27 40.40 7.43 15.15
CA LYS A 27 41.76 6.93 15.37
C LYS A 27 41.80 5.50 15.92
N SER A 28 40.96 5.15 16.89
CA SER A 28 40.91 3.79 17.47
C SER A 28 40.66 2.65 16.46
N ALA A 29 40.00 2.94 15.34
CA ALA A 29 39.70 1.94 14.30
C ALA A 29 40.79 1.83 13.22
N LEU A 30 41.65 2.86 13.08
CA LEU A 30 42.60 2.97 11.96
C LEU A 30 44.07 3.03 12.40
N ASP A 31 44.37 3.41 13.63
CA ASP A 31 45.74 3.58 14.13
C ASP A 31 46.55 2.29 14.03
N GLY A 32 47.67 2.34 13.31
CA GLY A 32 48.53 1.19 13.05
C GLY A 32 47.92 0.10 12.15
N LYS A 33 46.73 0.30 11.58
CA LYS A 33 46.04 -0.68 10.73
C LYS A 33 46.41 -0.56 9.26
N ARG A 34 46.13 -1.63 8.52
CA ARG A 34 46.23 -1.73 7.07
C ARG A 34 44.84 -1.68 6.45
N VAL A 35 44.63 -0.78 5.50
CA VAL A 35 43.30 -0.49 4.93
C VAL A 35 43.20 -0.97 3.49
N PHE A 36 42.19 -1.79 3.20
CA PHE A 36 41.80 -2.17 1.85
C PHE A 36 40.83 -1.13 1.31
N LEU A 37 41.28 -0.31 0.36
CA LEU A 37 40.51 0.78 -0.24
C LEU A 37 40.08 0.39 -1.66
N ARG A 38 38.82 -0.03 -1.81
CA ARG A 38 38.24 -0.40 -3.11
C ARG A 38 37.72 0.85 -3.83
N VAL A 39 38.23 1.14 -5.03
CA VAL A 39 37.92 2.33 -5.84
C VAL A 39 37.72 1.98 -7.31
N ASN A 40 37.08 2.84 -8.10
CA ASN A 40 36.90 2.61 -9.53
C ASN A 40 37.86 3.44 -10.39
N TYR A 41 38.87 2.80 -10.96
CA TYR A 41 39.81 3.36 -11.94
C TYR A 41 39.62 2.74 -13.32
N ASP A 42 38.37 2.52 -13.73
CA ASP A 42 38.03 2.30 -15.14
C ASP A 42 38.16 3.61 -15.94
N VAL A 43 39.41 4.05 -16.06
CA VAL A 43 39.81 5.36 -16.61
C VAL A 43 41.06 5.27 -17.47
N VAL A 44 41.55 4.06 -17.77
CA VAL A 44 42.70 3.85 -18.64
C VAL A 44 42.26 3.13 -19.91
N ARG A 45 42.60 3.70 -21.07
CA ARG A 45 42.47 3.06 -22.38
C ARG A 45 43.76 3.28 -23.14
N ASP A 46 44.25 2.23 -23.80
CA ASP A 46 45.52 2.25 -24.54
C ASP A 46 46.69 2.84 -23.73
N ALA A 47 46.79 2.44 -22.45
CA ALA A 47 47.81 2.91 -21.50
C ALA A 47 47.80 4.43 -21.21
N ARG A 48 46.69 5.12 -21.50
CA ARG A 48 46.50 6.56 -21.22
C ARG A 48 45.30 6.78 -20.31
N ILE A 49 45.43 7.74 -19.38
CA ILE A 49 44.33 8.18 -18.54
C ILE A 49 43.36 9.01 -19.39
N ILE A 50 42.13 8.51 -19.55
CA ILE A 50 41.05 9.22 -20.25
C ILE A 50 40.21 10.09 -19.32
N ASP A 51 40.22 9.83 -18.00
CA ASP A 51 39.54 10.63 -16.97
C ASP A 51 40.26 10.57 -15.60
N ASP A 52 40.79 11.70 -15.12
CA ASP A 52 41.52 11.79 -13.84
C ASP A 52 40.62 12.06 -12.61
N ARG A 53 39.30 12.23 -12.77
CA ARG A 53 38.45 12.69 -11.65
C ARG A 53 38.24 11.64 -10.56
N ARG A 54 38.07 10.37 -10.94
CA ARG A 54 37.95 9.29 -9.96
C ARG A 54 39.23 9.14 -9.14
N ILE A 55 40.39 9.33 -9.78
CA ILE A 55 41.71 9.40 -9.11
C ILE A 55 41.74 10.55 -8.09
N ARG A 56 41.27 11.74 -8.47
CA ARG A 56 41.20 12.90 -7.57
C ARG A 56 40.18 12.72 -6.42
N ALA A 57 39.07 12.01 -6.65
CA ALA A 57 38.05 11.76 -5.64
C ALA A 57 38.59 10.88 -4.49
N THR A 58 39.39 9.86 -4.81
CA THR A 58 40.01 8.95 -3.83
C THR A 58 40.91 9.65 -2.81
N VAL A 59 41.43 10.84 -3.14
CA VAL A 59 42.34 11.60 -2.28
C VAL A 59 41.71 11.94 -0.91
N MET A 60 40.39 12.15 -0.86
CA MET A 60 39.70 12.43 0.41
C MET A 60 39.70 11.22 1.34
N ASP A 61 39.47 10.02 0.81
CA ASP A 61 39.54 8.78 1.56
C ASP A 61 40.97 8.55 2.08
N ILE A 62 41.97 8.63 1.21
CA ILE A 62 43.39 8.47 1.57
C ILE A 62 43.79 9.45 2.67
N ARG A 63 43.42 10.74 2.51
CA ARG A 63 43.71 11.77 3.50
C ARG A 63 43.14 11.44 4.87
N HIS A 64 41.88 11.00 4.94
CA HIS A 64 41.25 10.66 6.20
C HIS A 64 41.91 9.44 6.83
N ILE A 65 42.14 8.39 6.04
CA ILE A 65 42.79 7.15 6.50
C ILE A 65 44.16 7.44 7.12
N LEU A 66 45.02 8.19 6.43
CA LEU A 66 46.34 8.56 6.91
C LEU A 66 46.28 9.48 8.15
N LYS A 67 45.36 10.44 8.17
CA LYS A 67 45.19 11.35 9.31
C LYS A 67 44.79 10.61 10.60
N GLN A 68 44.08 9.49 10.49
CA GLN A 68 43.67 8.68 11.64
C GLN A 68 44.75 7.66 12.08
N GLY A 69 45.94 7.66 11.47
CA GLY A 69 47.08 6.87 11.93
C GLY A 69 47.27 5.50 11.24
N ALA A 70 46.58 5.24 10.13
CA ALA A 70 46.80 4.00 9.38
C ALA A 70 48.23 3.89 8.84
N ARG A 71 48.82 2.70 8.97
CA ARG A 71 50.19 2.39 8.53
C ARG A 71 50.28 2.21 7.01
N THR A 72 49.27 1.56 6.46
CA THR A 72 49.27 1.15 5.05
C THR A 72 47.89 1.36 4.42
N VAL A 73 47.87 1.87 3.19
CA VAL A 73 46.67 1.93 2.35
C VAL A 73 46.91 1.11 1.09
N VAL A 74 46.12 0.07 0.89
CA VAL A 74 46.17 -0.79 -0.30
C VAL A 74 44.96 -0.47 -1.17
N ILE A 75 45.22 0.15 -2.32
CA ILE A 75 44.21 0.59 -3.27
C ILE A 75 43.98 -0.53 -4.27
N VAL A 76 42.72 -0.91 -4.44
CA VAL A 76 42.30 -2.00 -5.33
C VAL A 76 41.26 -1.48 -6.29
N SER A 77 41.42 -1.81 -7.58
CA SER A 77 40.53 -1.33 -8.65
C SER A 77 40.51 -2.27 -9.84
N HIS A 78 39.43 -2.20 -10.62
CA HIS A 78 39.36 -2.73 -11.97
C HIS A 78 39.55 -1.63 -13.03
N ASN A 79 39.84 -2.05 -14.26
CA ASN A 79 39.74 -1.27 -15.49
C ASN A 79 39.36 -2.21 -16.65
N GLY A 80 38.36 -1.84 -17.45
CA GLY A 80 37.73 -2.70 -18.46
C GLY A 80 36.61 -3.60 -17.91
N VAL A 81 35.89 -4.26 -18.83
CA VAL A 81 34.81 -5.22 -18.53
C VAL A 81 35.23 -6.65 -18.87
N ARG A 82 34.50 -7.66 -18.39
CA ARG A 82 34.87 -9.08 -18.56
C ARG A 82 35.05 -9.44 -20.05
N GLU A 83 34.20 -8.90 -20.92
CA GLU A 83 34.24 -9.11 -22.37
C GLU A 83 35.51 -8.57 -23.02
N ASP A 84 36.21 -7.61 -22.41
CA ASP A 84 37.48 -7.11 -22.94
C ASP A 84 38.60 -8.16 -22.84
N PHE A 85 38.47 -9.10 -21.90
CA PHE A 85 39.51 -10.08 -21.54
C PHE A 85 39.13 -11.53 -21.89
N PHE A 86 37.84 -11.89 -21.80
CA PHE A 86 37.39 -13.30 -21.84
C PHE A 86 36.35 -13.60 -22.94
N LYS A 87 36.38 -12.82 -24.04
CA LYS A 87 35.39 -12.71 -25.13
C LYS A 87 34.74 -14.01 -25.65
N ASP A 88 35.42 -15.15 -25.59
CA ASP A 88 34.95 -16.42 -26.17
C ASP A 88 35.13 -17.64 -25.26
N GLN A 89 35.39 -17.44 -23.96
CA GLN A 89 35.63 -18.55 -23.05
C GLN A 89 34.61 -18.58 -21.90
N LYS A 90 33.75 -19.61 -21.91
CA LYS A 90 33.23 -20.18 -20.65
C LYS A 90 34.41 -20.84 -19.95
N THR A 91 35.30 -20.06 -19.37
CA THR A 91 36.44 -20.61 -18.64
C THR A 91 35.93 -21.28 -17.37
N SER A 92 35.92 -22.62 -17.38
CA SER A 92 36.05 -23.47 -16.19
C SER A 92 37.50 -23.48 -15.70
N VAL A 93 38.20 -22.34 -15.79
CA VAL A 93 39.66 -22.27 -15.71
C VAL A 93 40.08 -21.08 -14.86
N GLY A 94 39.90 -21.21 -13.54
CA GLY A 94 40.83 -20.85 -12.46
C GLY A 94 41.44 -19.45 -12.44
N ILE A 95 42.16 -19.11 -11.37
CA ILE A 95 42.70 -17.76 -11.09
C ILE A 95 43.95 -17.43 -11.94
N LYS A 96 43.85 -17.58 -13.26
CA LYS A 96 44.94 -17.30 -14.20
C LYS A 96 45.14 -15.79 -14.36
N ASN A 97 46.40 -15.36 -14.50
CA ASN A 97 46.75 -13.98 -14.86
C ASN A 97 46.80 -13.88 -16.39
N ASP A 98 45.99 -13.01 -16.98
CA ASP A 98 46.06 -12.69 -18.42
C ASP A 98 46.55 -11.25 -18.67
N GLY A 99 46.98 -10.53 -17.63
CA GLY A 99 47.36 -9.11 -17.69
C GLY A 99 48.46 -8.77 -18.69
N ASP A 100 49.39 -9.70 -18.94
CA ASP A 100 50.45 -9.52 -19.93
C ASP A 100 49.92 -9.38 -21.36
N ASN A 101 48.73 -9.92 -21.67
CA ASN A 101 48.11 -9.80 -22.99
C ASN A 101 47.28 -8.51 -23.15
N HIS A 102 47.11 -7.72 -22.09
CA HIS A 102 46.18 -6.59 -22.04
C HIS A 102 46.80 -5.32 -21.45
N HIS A 103 48.03 -5.00 -21.83
CA HIS A 103 48.78 -3.82 -21.36
C HIS A 103 48.01 -2.49 -21.47
N GLY A 104 47.10 -2.35 -22.45
CA GLY A 104 46.26 -1.16 -22.62
C GLY A 104 45.34 -0.86 -21.44
N PHE A 105 45.08 -1.85 -20.58
CA PHE A 105 44.22 -1.76 -19.41
C PHE A 105 44.97 -1.71 -18.06
N SER A 106 46.30 -1.66 -18.06
CA SER A 106 47.11 -1.57 -16.83
C SER A 106 46.84 -0.27 -16.05
N LEU A 107 46.89 -0.37 -14.72
CA LEU A 107 46.75 0.74 -13.78
C LEU A 107 48.07 1.49 -13.50
N LYS A 108 49.19 1.09 -14.10
CA LYS A 108 50.51 1.77 -13.96
C LYS A 108 50.43 3.30 -14.18
N PRO A 109 49.73 3.81 -15.21
CA PRO A 109 49.57 5.26 -15.37
C PRO A 109 48.86 5.94 -14.19
N VAL A 110 47.91 5.23 -13.55
CA VAL A 110 47.13 5.74 -12.41
C VAL A 110 48.00 5.95 -11.18
N ALA A 111 48.96 5.06 -10.89
CA ALA A 111 49.87 5.22 -9.75
C ALA A 111 50.72 6.48 -9.86
N LYS A 112 51.27 6.75 -11.05
CA LYS A 112 52.01 7.99 -11.32
C LYS A 112 51.12 9.21 -11.10
N ARG A 113 49.92 9.19 -11.67
CA ARG A 113 49.00 10.31 -11.56
C ARG A 113 48.50 10.55 -10.14
N LEU A 114 48.19 9.49 -9.41
CA LEU A 114 47.78 9.58 -8.00
C LEU A 114 48.92 10.14 -7.14
N THR A 115 50.18 9.77 -7.41
CA THR A 115 51.36 10.34 -6.76
C THR A 115 51.44 11.86 -6.97
N GLU A 116 51.26 12.34 -8.21
CA GLU A 116 51.23 13.77 -8.52
C GLU A 116 50.13 14.49 -7.73
N VAL A 117 48.91 13.95 -7.73
CA VAL A 117 47.77 14.55 -7.03
C VAL A 117 47.95 14.55 -5.50
N LEU A 118 48.51 13.49 -4.92
CA LEU A 118 48.80 13.43 -3.48
C LEU A 118 49.91 14.41 -3.08
N ARG A 119 50.92 14.63 -3.94
CA ARG A 119 51.96 15.65 -3.76
C ARG A 119 51.37 17.07 -3.85
N GLU A 120 50.51 17.34 -4.84
CA GLU A 120 49.76 18.62 -4.95
C GLU A 120 49.02 18.96 -3.65
N LYS A 121 48.50 17.94 -2.95
CA LYS A 121 47.74 18.08 -1.69
C LYS A 121 48.58 17.98 -0.42
N LYS A 122 49.91 17.86 -0.53
CA LYS A 122 50.85 17.73 0.59
C LYS A 122 50.54 16.54 1.52
N LEU A 123 50.08 15.42 0.95
CA LEU A 123 49.73 14.20 1.70
C LEU A 123 50.86 13.15 1.73
N LEU A 124 51.90 13.33 0.92
CA LEU A 124 53.10 12.49 0.88
C LEU A 124 54.30 13.25 1.46
N PRO A 125 54.78 12.92 2.66
CA PRO A 125 56.03 13.48 3.20
C PRO A 125 57.26 12.79 2.58
N GLY A 126 58.31 13.57 2.29
CA GLY A 126 59.66 13.05 2.05
C GLY A 126 59.89 12.27 0.75
N GLY A 127 59.35 12.74 -0.39
CA GLY A 127 59.65 12.14 -1.71
C GLY A 127 58.99 10.79 -2.01
N ARG A 128 58.27 10.19 -1.05
CA ARG A 128 57.53 8.93 -1.22
C ARG A 128 56.52 9.01 -2.37
N GLU A 129 56.28 7.86 -3.01
CA GLU A 129 55.38 7.69 -4.15
C GLU A 129 54.32 6.62 -3.85
N VAL A 130 53.26 6.56 -4.65
CA VAL A 130 52.34 5.43 -4.64
C VAL A 130 53.01 4.28 -5.39
N THR A 131 53.36 3.23 -4.66
CA THR A 131 54.00 2.04 -5.24
C THR A 131 52.96 1.18 -5.93
N ILE A 132 53.13 0.90 -7.22
CA ILE A 132 52.29 -0.07 -7.94
C ILE A 132 52.97 -1.44 -7.98
N THR A 133 52.21 -2.50 -7.77
CA THR A 133 52.68 -3.88 -7.92
C THR A 133 52.48 -4.37 -9.34
N ASP A 134 53.28 -5.35 -9.79
CA ASP A 134 53.13 -5.93 -11.14
C ASP A 134 51.93 -6.90 -11.25
N ASP A 135 51.32 -7.25 -10.11
CA ASP A 135 50.16 -8.13 -10.02
C ASP A 135 49.26 -7.72 -8.83
N CYS A 136 48.12 -8.36 -8.63
CA CYS A 136 47.22 -8.14 -7.50
C CYS A 136 47.35 -9.19 -6.38
N ILE A 137 48.01 -10.32 -6.64
CA ILE A 137 48.17 -11.43 -5.69
C ILE A 137 49.59 -12.02 -5.73
N GLY A 138 49.91 -12.90 -4.78
CA GLY A 138 51.18 -13.66 -4.74
C GLY A 138 52.23 -13.11 -3.77
N GLU A 139 53.31 -13.87 -3.55
CA GLU A 139 54.35 -13.54 -2.55
C GLU A 139 55.14 -12.28 -2.88
N GLY A 140 55.32 -11.95 -4.17
CA GLY A 140 55.94 -10.68 -4.59
C GLY A 140 55.11 -9.46 -4.17
N VAL A 141 53.79 -9.51 -4.40
CA VAL A 141 52.85 -8.47 -3.95
C VAL A 141 52.88 -8.37 -2.43
N LYS A 142 52.82 -9.50 -1.73
CA LYS A 142 52.86 -9.56 -0.26
C LYS A 142 54.12 -8.93 0.32
N SER A 143 55.28 -9.19 -0.31
CA SER A 143 56.57 -8.63 0.11
C SER A 143 56.62 -7.10 -0.07
N ILE A 144 56.13 -6.59 -1.20
CA ILE A 144 56.09 -5.14 -1.47
C ILE A 144 55.14 -4.44 -0.50
N VAL A 145 53.94 -5.00 -0.31
CA VAL A 145 52.88 -4.39 0.47
C VAL A 145 53.14 -4.54 1.98
N ALA A 146 54.11 -5.37 2.41
CA ALA A 146 54.48 -5.53 3.82
C ALA A 146 55.00 -4.24 4.49
N GLU A 147 55.51 -3.29 3.70
CA GLU A 147 56.01 -2.01 4.20
C GLU A 147 54.89 -0.99 4.54
N ASP A 148 55.25 0.07 5.26
CA ASP A 148 54.36 1.19 5.59
C ASP A 148 54.29 2.17 4.40
N GLY A 149 53.12 2.33 3.79
CA GLY A 149 52.99 3.15 2.57
C GLY A 149 51.62 3.13 1.91
N ILE A 150 51.57 3.66 0.68
CA ILE A 150 50.38 3.66 -0.17
C ILE A 150 50.70 2.79 -1.39
N PHE A 151 49.92 1.73 -1.58
CA PHE A 151 50.12 0.76 -2.64
C PHE A 151 48.92 0.74 -3.57
N LEU A 152 49.15 0.64 -4.88
CA LEU A 152 48.13 0.33 -5.88
C LEU A 152 48.38 -1.09 -6.39
N LEU A 153 47.37 -1.95 -6.30
CA LEU A 153 47.45 -3.25 -6.95
C LEU A 153 47.22 -3.10 -8.46
N GLU A 154 47.83 -3.96 -9.26
CA GLU A 154 47.49 -4.06 -10.68
C GLU A 154 46.02 -4.50 -10.86
N ASN A 155 45.47 -4.24 -12.05
CA ASN A 155 44.09 -4.43 -12.41
C ASN A 155 43.53 -5.82 -12.02
N VAL A 156 42.58 -5.86 -11.09
CA VAL A 156 41.98 -7.13 -10.66
C VAL A 156 41.22 -7.86 -11.78
N MET A 157 40.84 -7.17 -12.86
CA MET A 157 40.22 -7.82 -14.04
C MET A 157 41.17 -8.72 -14.82
N PHE A 158 42.47 -8.61 -14.60
CA PHE A 158 43.45 -9.56 -15.14
C PHE A 158 43.30 -10.95 -14.53
N ARG A 159 42.51 -11.09 -13.46
CA ARG A 159 42.15 -12.36 -12.84
C ARG A 159 40.68 -12.67 -13.11
N SER A 160 40.45 -13.78 -13.79
CA SER A 160 39.09 -14.31 -14.08
C SER A 160 38.20 -14.41 -12.83
N GLY A 161 38.78 -14.74 -11.68
CA GLY A 161 38.12 -14.85 -10.38
C GLY A 161 37.47 -13.56 -9.86
N GLU A 162 37.82 -12.38 -10.38
CA GLU A 162 37.15 -11.14 -9.97
C GLU A 162 35.67 -11.12 -10.35
N THR A 163 35.32 -11.70 -11.50
CA THR A 163 33.97 -11.67 -12.09
C THR A 163 33.50 -13.06 -12.53
N SER A 164 34.06 -14.13 -11.96
CA SER A 164 33.67 -15.51 -12.32
C SER A 164 32.24 -15.79 -11.91
N GLU A 165 31.57 -16.66 -12.67
CA GLU A 165 30.25 -17.20 -12.32
C GLU A 165 30.37 -18.35 -11.30
N ASP A 166 31.58 -18.86 -11.04
CA ASP A 166 31.83 -19.87 -10.00
C ASP A 166 32.21 -19.19 -8.67
N ASP A 167 31.30 -19.29 -7.69
CA ASP A 167 31.47 -18.76 -6.33
C ASP A 167 32.76 -19.26 -5.66
N ASN A 168 33.25 -20.46 -5.98
CA ASN A 168 34.50 -20.99 -5.42
C ASN A 168 35.72 -20.26 -5.98
N GLU A 169 35.75 -19.99 -7.28
CA GLU A 169 36.84 -19.24 -7.91
C GLU A 169 36.88 -17.80 -7.39
N VAL A 170 35.70 -17.19 -7.23
CA VAL A 170 35.54 -15.85 -6.66
C VAL A 170 36.06 -15.81 -5.22
N MET A 171 35.64 -16.75 -4.37
CA MET A 171 36.07 -16.82 -2.98
C MET A 171 37.56 -17.14 -2.85
N GLU A 172 38.10 -18.02 -3.70
CA GLU A 172 39.51 -18.36 -3.70
C GLU A 172 40.39 -17.17 -4.11
N PHE A 173 39.96 -16.40 -5.12
CA PHE A 173 40.64 -15.15 -5.47
C PHE A 173 40.58 -14.12 -4.34
N ALA A 174 39.44 -14.00 -3.64
CA ALA A 174 39.31 -13.15 -2.47
C ALA A 174 40.27 -13.56 -1.33
N LYS A 175 40.47 -14.86 -1.09
CA LYS A 175 41.46 -15.37 -0.12
C LYS A 175 42.89 -14.99 -0.51
N GLN A 176 43.22 -15.10 -1.79
CA GLN A 176 44.54 -14.72 -2.29
C GLN A 176 44.79 -13.21 -2.17
N LEU A 177 43.79 -12.37 -2.48
CA LEU A 177 43.83 -10.92 -2.25
C LEU A 177 43.99 -10.61 -0.76
N HIS A 178 43.25 -11.28 0.13
CA HIS A 178 43.39 -11.08 1.57
C HIS A 178 44.79 -11.48 2.07
N SER A 179 45.31 -12.62 1.62
CA SER A 179 46.65 -13.11 1.96
C SER A 179 47.75 -12.15 1.51
N ALA A 180 47.66 -11.63 0.28
CA ALA A 180 48.64 -10.70 -0.27
C ALA A 180 48.62 -9.33 0.41
N THR A 181 47.44 -8.86 0.84
CA THR A 181 47.29 -7.51 1.40
C THR A 181 47.38 -7.45 2.92
N SER A 182 46.93 -8.51 3.62
CA SER A 182 46.82 -8.59 5.08
C SER A 182 46.09 -7.39 5.69
N CYS A 183 45.08 -6.85 5.00
CA CYS A 183 44.32 -5.68 5.44
C CYS A 183 43.33 -6.02 6.56
N ASN A 184 43.13 -5.08 7.49
CA ASN A 184 42.25 -5.24 8.64
C ASN A 184 40.97 -4.42 8.53
N VAL A 185 40.94 -3.37 7.69
CA VAL A 185 39.79 -2.48 7.51
C VAL A 185 39.42 -2.45 6.04
N TYR A 186 38.13 -2.51 5.73
CA TYR A 186 37.62 -2.44 4.37
C TYR A 186 36.90 -1.11 4.14
N VAL A 187 37.24 -0.42 3.06
CA VAL A 187 36.59 0.81 2.62
C VAL A 187 36.15 0.63 1.18
N ASN A 188 34.84 0.70 0.93
CA ASN A 188 34.30 0.75 -0.43
C ASN A 188 34.04 2.20 -0.85
N ALA A 189 34.88 2.73 -1.75
CA ALA A 189 34.72 4.04 -2.36
C ALA A 189 34.30 3.96 -3.85
N ASP A 190 33.78 2.80 -4.29
CA ASP A 190 33.30 2.56 -5.66
C ASP A 190 31.76 2.64 -5.75
N PRO A 191 31.18 3.79 -6.14
CA PRO A 191 29.75 3.90 -6.40
C PRO A 191 29.29 3.13 -7.64
N VAL A 192 30.13 3.02 -8.67
CA VAL A 192 29.73 2.50 -9.98
C VAL A 192 29.37 1.01 -9.87
N THR A 193 30.19 0.24 -9.17
CA THR A 193 29.97 -1.20 -8.98
C THR A 193 29.27 -1.53 -7.67
N ALA A 194 28.58 -0.56 -7.04
CA ALA A 194 27.84 -0.80 -5.80
C ALA A 194 26.73 -1.88 -5.94
N HIS A 195 26.32 -2.18 -7.17
CA HIS A 195 25.35 -3.23 -7.50
C HIS A 195 25.99 -4.59 -7.81
N MET A 196 27.32 -4.71 -7.75
CA MET A 196 28.10 -5.90 -8.12
C MET A 196 28.76 -6.58 -6.91
N GLY A 197 28.01 -6.80 -5.83
CA GLY A 197 28.54 -7.36 -4.58
C GLY A 197 29.16 -8.76 -4.69
N HIS A 198 28.90 -9.49 -5.77
CA HIS A 198 29.45 -10.82 -6.00
C HIS A 198 30.92 -10.80 -6.45
N HIS A 199 31.47 -9.68 -6.92
CA HIS A 199 32.87 -9.63 -7.36
C HIS A 199 33.82 -9.82 -6.18
N ALA A 200 34.93 -10.56 -6.38
CA ALA A 200 35.85 -10.96 -5.32
C ALA A 200 36.37 -9.77 -4.48
N SER A 201 36.75 -8.66 -5.12
CA SER A 201 37.24 -7.44 -4.46
C SER A 201 36.16 -6.57 -3.79
N LEU A 202 34.88 -6.94 -3.91
CA LEU A 202 33.73 -6.27 -3.30
C LEU A 202 33.19 -7.06 -2.11
N GLY A 203 32.23 -7.97 -2.29
CA GLY A 203 31.59 -8.68 -1.16
C GLY A 203 32.45 -9.77 -0.52
N PRO A 204 32.93 -10.77 -1.27
CA PRO A 204 33.71 -11.90 -0.75
C PRO A 204 34.92 -11.50 0.11
N ILE A 205 35.72 -10.50 -0.31
CA ILE A 205 36.87 -10.02 0.49
C ILE A 205 36.47 -9.50 1.88
N THR A 206 35.26 -8.94 2.04
CA THR A 206 34.79 -8.43 3.34
C THR A 206 34.54 -9.53 4.36
N CYS A 207 34.27 -10.76 3.92
CA CYS A 207 34.11 -11.92 4.80
C CYS A 207 35.45 -12.32 5.45
N LEU A 208 36.57 -11.94 4.84
CA LEU A 208 37.92 -12.27 5.28
C LEU A 208 38.54 -11.15 6.13
N ILE A 209 38.09 -9.91 5.94
CA ILE A 209 38.56 -8.75 6.71
C ILE A 209 37.81 -8.66 8.04
N SER A 210 38.56 -8.75 9.15
CA SER A 210 38.00 -8.84 10.49
C SER A 210 37.57 -7.51 11.13
N GLY A 211 38.11 -6.38 10.68
CA GLY A 211 37.75 -5.06 11.19
C GLY A 211 36.60 -4.40 10.43
N PRO A 212 36.39 -3.08 10.63
CA PRO A 212 35.24 -2.36 10.08
C PRO A 212 35.17 -2.39 8.55
N LYS A 213 33.95 -2.46 8.02
CA LYS A 213 33.63 -2.38 6.59
C LYS A 213 32.77 -1.16 6.33
N VAL A 214 33.32 -0.11 5.72
CA VAL A 214 32.66 1.20 5.65
C VAL A 214 32.55 1.75 4.23
N ALA A 215 31.65 2.70 4.04
CA ALA A 215 31.51 3.43 2.78
C ALA A 215 32.50 4.61 2.72
N GLY A 216 33.23 4.74 1.60
CA GLY A 216 34.10 5.87 1.31
C GLY A 216 33.32 7.16 1.04
N PHE A 217 34.02 8.30 0.93
CA PHE A 217 33.40 9.62 0.79
C PHE A 217 32.54 9.75 -0.46
N LEU A 218 33.06 9.34 -1.63
CA LEU A 218 32.33 9.47 -2.90
C LEU A 218 31.06 8.61 -2.91
N LEU A 219 31.17 7.34 -2.49
CA LEU A 219 30.04 6.42 -2.37
C LEU A 219 28.97 6.98 -1.42
N THR A 220 29.39 7.43 -0.22
CA THR A 220 28.49 8.03 0.77
C THR A 220 27.77 9.25 0.20
N GLN A 221 28.50 10.14 -0.49
CA GLN A 221 27.95 11.37 -1.06
C GLN A 221 26.88 11.08 -2.11
N GLU A 222 27.18 10.19 -3.06
CA GLU A 222 26.26 9.83 -4.14
C GLU A 222 25.02 9.08 -3.61
N LEU A 223 25.19 8.14 -2.69
CA LEU A 223 24.04 7.46 -2.07
C LEU A 223 23.17 8.42 -1.26
N THR A 224 23.78 9.30 -0.46
CA THR A 224 23.04 10.28 0.35
C THR A 224 22.23 11.23 -0.51
N ALA A 225 22.77 11.68 -1.64
CA ALA A 225 22.07 12.61 -2.51
C ALA A 225 20.92 11.94 -3.28
N LEU A 226 21.07 10.68 -3.70
CA LEU A 226 19.95 9.89 -4.24
C LEU A 226 18.88 9.57 -3.20
N ASP A 227 19.31 9.23 -1.97
CA ASP A 227 18.43 8.99 -0.83
C ASP A 227 17.58 10.23 -0.49
N ASN A 228 18.22 11.39 -0.35
CA ASN A 228 17.54 12.66 -0.13
C ASN A 228 16.54 12.98 -1.23
N PHE A 229 16.91 12.78 -2.51
CA PHE A 229 16.01 13.01 -3.63
C PHE A 229 14.76 12.12 -3.53
N MET A 230 14.93 10.83 -3.30
CA MET A 230 13.81 9.89 -3.24
C MET A 230 12.93 10.11 -2.01
N ARG A 231 13.46 10.56 -0.87
CA ARG A 231 12.65 10.92 0.30
C ARG A 231 11.87 12.21 0.08
N HIS A 232 12.59 13.29 -0.22
CA HIS A 232 12.06 14.65 -0.22
C HIS A 232 12.50 15.44 -1.46
N PRO A 233 11.99 15.10 -2.65
CA PRO A 233 12.35 15.84 -3.84
C PRO A 233 11.73 17.24 -3.82
N HIS A 234 12.50 18.26 -4.20
CA HIS A 234 11.97 19.61 -4.33
C HIS A 234 11.10 19.70 -5.58
N LYS A 235 9.79 19.86 -5.40
CA LYS A 235 8.81 19.92 -6.50
C LYS A 235 8.60 21.34 -7.05
N PRO A 236 8.35 21.52 -8.36
CA PRO A 236 8.15 20.45 -9.35
C PRO A 236 9.45 19.75 -9.78
N VAL A 237 9.37 18.43 -9.95
CA VAL A 237 10.45 17.57 -10.45
C VAL A 237 10.24 17.29 -11.93
N VAL A 238 11.25 17.61 -12.74
CA VAL A 238 11.31 17.29 -14.16
C VAL A 238 12.38 16.24 -14.39
N ALA A 239 12.01 15.07 -14.89
CA ALA A 239 12.94 14.02 -15.26
C ALA A 239 13.04 13.88 -16.79
N ILE A 240 14.23 14.10 -17.32
CA ILE A 240 14.59 13.96 -18.73
C ILE A 240 15.28 12.60 -18.90
N ILE A 241 14.60 11.67 -19.57
CA ILE A 241 15.05 10.30 -19.77
C ILE A 241 15.45 10.11 -21.24
N GLY A 242 16.74 9.88 -21.46
CA GLY A 242 17.38 9.70 -22.76
C GLY A 242 17.89 8.28 -23.03
N GLY A 243 18.64 8.08 -24.12
CA GLY A 243 19.28 6.81 -24.48
C GLY A 243 18.44 5.93 -25.42
N ALA A 244 18.84 4.66 -25.58
CA ALA A 244 18.29 3.78 -26.64
C ALA A 244 17.50 2.56 -26.13
N ASN A 245 17.51 2.27 -24.83
CA ASN A 245 16.91 1.05 -24.26
C ASN A 245 15.82 1.43 -23.24
N VAL A 246 14.56 1.14 -23.56
CA VAL A 246 13.41 1.39 -22.67
C VAL A 246 13.41 0.40 -21.52
N SER A 247 13.68 -0.87 -21.84
CA SER A 247 13.55 -1.99 -20.92
C SER A 247 14.45 -1.84 -19.69
N ALA A 248 15.66 -1.28 -19.87
CA ALA A 248 16.59 -0.99 -18.78
C ALA A 248 16.12 0.13 -17.82
N LYS A 249 15.18 0.99 -18.24
CA LYS A 249 14.76 2.18 -17.47
C LYS A 249 13.31 2.15 -17.03
N VAL A 250 12.50 1.23 -17.58
CA VAL A 250 11.05 1.18 -17.33
C VAL A 250 10.72 1.11 -15.83
N ARG A 251 11.47 0.32 -15.07
CA ARG A 251 11.21 0.12 -13.63
C ARG A 251 11.46 1.38 -12.83
N ALA A 252 12.56 2.09 -13.11
CA ALA A 252 12.85 3.37 -12.48
C ALA A 252 11.75 4.41 -12.82
N MET A 253 11.30 4.48 -14.07
CA MET A 253 10.23 5.40 -14.47
C MET A 253 8.90 5.09 -13.79
N LYS A 254 8.51 3.81 -13.72
CA LYS A 254 7.31 3.35 -13.00
C LYS A 254 7.35 3.78 -11.54
N ASN A 255 8.46 3.56 -10.86
CA ASN A 255 8.62 3.96 -9.46
C ASN A 255 8.55 5.47 -9.27
N LEU A 256 9.20 6.25 -10.13
CA LEU A 256 9.12 7.71 -10.06
C LEU A 256 7.68 8.21 -10.17
N ILE A 257 6.86 7.60 -11.04
CA ILE A 257 5.44 7.93 -11.21
C ILE A 257 4.62 7.48 -9.98
N VAL A 258 4.67 6.19 -9.66
CA VAL A 258 3.82 5.56 -8.62
C VAL A 258 4.09 6.15 -7.23
N TYR A 259 5.35 6.47 -6.93
CA TYR A 259 5.72 7.09 -5.65
C TYR A 259 5.61 8.62 -5.67
N GLY A 260 5.05 9.22 -6.72
CA GLY A 260 4.86 10.66 -6.84
C GLY A 260 6.17 11.47 -6.77
N LYS A 261 7.29 10.88 -7.21
CA LYS A 261 8.64 11.49 -7.19
C LYS A 261 8.97 12.25 -8.46
N VAL A 262 8.09 12.23 -9.45
CA VAL A 262 8.20 13.03 -10.67
C VAL A 262 6.88 13.71 -10.97
N ASP A 263 6.93 14.97 -11.38
CA ASP A 263 5.75 15.72 -11.82
C ASP A 263 5.70 15.80 -13.36
N ARG A 264 6.86 15.70 -14.01
CA ARG A 264 6.99 15.72 -15.47
C ARG A 264 8.08 14.78 -15.98
N LEU A 265 7.74 13.96 -16.97
CA LEU A 265 8.66 13.06 -17.66
C LEU A 265 8.86 13.50 -19.10
N ILE A 266 10.10 13.76 -19.48
CA ILE A 266 10.50 14.19 -20.83
C ILE A 266 11.34 13.08 -21.46
N PHE A 267 10.93 12.56 -22.60
CA PHE A 267 11.67 11.53 -23.31
C PHE A 267 12.51 12.12 -24.45
N VAL A 268 13.77 11.71 -24.55
CA VAL A 268 14.69 12.14 -25.62
C VAL A 268 15.50 10.97 -26.17
N GLY A 269 16.01 11.06 -27.40
CA GLY A 269 16.76 9.96 -28.02
C GLY A 269 15.92 8.72 -28.33
N GLY A 270 16.58 7.57 -28.50
CA GLY A 270 15.96 6.31 -28.94
C GLY A 270 14.77 5.85 -28.09
N ILE A 271 14.83 6.08 -26.78
CA ILE A 271 13.79 5.66 -25.81
C ILE A 271 12.43 6.29 -26.11
N ALA A 272 12.37 7.41 -26.83
CA ALA A 272 11.11 8.08 -27.19
C ALA A 272 10.32 7.35 -28.29
N PHE A 273 10.98 6.58 -29.16
CA PHE A 273 10.33 5.97 -30.33
C PHE A 273 9.26 4.93 -29.98
N PRO A 274 9.42 4.06 -28.96
CA PRO A 274 8.35 3.18 -28.49
C PRO A 274 7.08 3.93 -28.10
N PHE A 275 7.22 5.05 -27.39
CA PHE A 275 6.09 5.88 -26.98
C PHE A 275 5.40 6.54 -28.17
N LEU A 276 6.19 7.05 -29.13
CA LEU A 276 5.66 7.61 -30.37
C LEU A 276 4.92 6.54 -31.20
N LYS A 277 5.46 5.31 -31.26
CA LYS A 277 4.82 4.19 -31.98
C LYS A 277 3.49 3.80 -31.34
N VAL A 278 3.43 3.72 -30.00
CA VAL A 278 2.18 3.44 -29.25
C VAL A 278 1.12 4.54 -29.48
N GLN A 279 1.54 5.80 -29.66
CA GLN A 279 0.65 6.91 -30.01
C GLN A 279 0.28 6.97 -31.51
N GLY A 280 0.69 5.99 -32.32
CA GLY A 280 0.30 5.87 -33.73
C GLY A 280 1.22 6.56 -34.74
N TYR A 281 2.40 7.05 -34.34
CA TYR A 281 3.37 7.62 -35.27
C TYR A 281 4.19 6.54 -35.99
N ASN A 282 4.56 6.80 -37.25
CA ASN A 282 5.39 5.89 -38.04
C ASN A 282 6.88 6.12 -37.76
N VAL A 283 7.47 5.26 -36.94
CA VAL A 283 8.88 5.35 -36.50
C VAL A 283 9.63 4.02 -36.65
N ASP A 284 9.20 3.16 -37.60
CA ASP A 284 9.71 1.78 -37.71
C ASP A 284 11.21 1.68 -38.01
N ASN A 285 11.72 2.67 -38.76
CA ASN A 285 13.13 2.76 -39.13
C ASN A 285 14.01 3.48 -38.08
N CYS A 286 13.43 3.92 -36.95
CA CYS A 286 14.16 4.50 -35.84
C CYS A 286 14.60 3.41 -34.85
N MET A 287 15.82 3.51 -34.31
CA MET A 287 16.40 2.46 -33.46
C MET A 287 16.06 2.68 -31.98
N PHE A 288 15.50 1.65 -31.33
CA PHE A 288 15.16 1.68 -29.89
C PHE A 288 15.22 0.31 -29.19
N GLU A 289 15.71 -0.72 -29.89
CA GLU A 289 16.15 -2.05 -29.44
C GLU A 289 16.33 -2.90 -30.72
N SER A 290 17.39 -3.73 -30.80
CA SER A 290 17.81 -4.41 -32.03
C SER A 290 17.13 -5.77 -32.25
N GLU A 291 16.75 -6.45 -31.17
CA GLU A 291 16.11 -7.77 -31.22
C GLU A 291 14.58 -7.65 -31.29
N GLN A 292 13.95 -8.55 -32.05
CA GLN A 292 12.51 -8.49 -32.32
C GLN A 292 11.66 -8.65 -31.06
N ASP A 293 12.02 -9.58 -30.17
CA ASP A 293 11.33 -9.80 -28.90
C ASP A 293 11.50 -8.62 -27.93
N SER A 294 12.71 -8.02 -27.91
CA SER A 294 12.98 -6.81 -27.14
C SER A 294 12.08 -5.66 -27.62
N ARG A 295 11.93 -5.45 -28.93
CA ARG A 295 11.06 -4.37 -29.46
C ARG A 295 9.60 -4.50 -29.04
N ALA A 296 9.05 -5.72 -29.02
CA ALA A 296 7.68 -5.94 -28.53
C ALA A 296 7.56 -5.58 -27.04
N GLN A 297 8.55 -5.98 -26.23
CA GLN A 297 8.62 -5.65 -24.81
C GLN A 297 8.75 -4.14 -24.56
N ALA A 298 9.53 -3.41 -25.37
CA ALA A 298 9.62 -1.96 -25.29
C ALA A 298 8.28 -1.26 -25.58
N LEU A 299 7.51 -1.73 -26.57
CA LEU A 299 6.18 -1.18 -26.87
C LEU A 299 5.22 -1.41 -25.70
N TYR A 300 5.20 -2.63 -25.16
CA TYR A 300 4.41 -2.93 -23.96
C TYR A 300 4.81 -2.03 -22.77
N ASN A 301 6.10 -1.91 -22.51
CA ASN A 301 6.64 -1.06 -21.45
C ASN A 301 6.26 0.41 -21.62
N ALA A 302 6.29 0.93 -22.85
CA ALA A 302 5.88 2.28 -23.17
C ALA A 302 4.38 2.50 -22.89
N THR A 303 3.51 1.56 -23.30
CA THR A 303 2.07 1.59 -22.99
C THR A 303 1.83 1.66 -21.48
N VAL A 304 2.49 0.81 -20.70
CA VAL A 304 2.31 0.81 -19.24
C VAL A 304 2.73 2.13 -18.61
N VAL A 305 3.86 2.73 -19.05
CA VAL A 305 4.32 4.02 -18.52
C VAL A 305 3.37 5.16 -18.91
N LEU A 306 2.80 5.14 -20.12
CA LEU A 306 1.79 6.11 -20.57
C LEU A 306 0.53 6.06 -19.69
N GLU A 307 0.00 4.87 -19.45
CA GLU A 307 -1.20 4.68 -18.62
C GLU A 307 -0.95 5.07 -17.16
N LEU A 308 0.20 4.69 -16.58
CA LEU A 308 0.56 5.09 -15.22
C LEU A 308 0.70 6.60 -15.09
N ALA A 309 1.39 7.26 -16.02
CA ALA A 309 1.55 8.71 -15.95
C ALA A 309 0.20 9.43 -16.02
N LYS A 310 -0.72 8.95 -16.87
CA LYS A 310 -2.09 9.47 -16.96
C LYS A 310 -2.85 9.27 -15.65
N GLY A 311 -2.79 8.07 -15.07
CA GLY A 311 -3.47 7.75 -13.80
C GLY A 311 -2.97 8.57 -12.60
N TYR A 312 -1.67 8.87 -12.56
CA TYR A 312 -1.03 9.61 -11.47
C TYR A 312 -0.86 11.11 -11.76
N GLY A 313 -1.40 11.62 -12.86
CA GLY A 313 -1.33 13.04 -13.22
C GLY A 313 0.07 13.57 -13.56
N VAL A 314 0.97 12.71 -14.03
CA VAL A 314 2.34 13.08 -14.46
C VAL A 314 2.31 13.60 -15.90
N ASP A 315 2.86 14.79 -16.12
CA ASP A 315 2.94 15.43 -17.44
C ASP A 315 4.00 14.72 -18.31
N LEU A 316 3.57 13.98 -19.34
CA LEU A 316 4.47 13.33 -20.30
C LEU A 316 4.76 14.21 -21.51
N VAL A 317 6.04 14.33 -21.85
CA VAL A 317 6.53 15.14 -22.97
C VAL A 317 7.33 14.27 -23.93
N LEU A 318 6.84 14.16 -25.17
CA LEU A 318 7.51 13.45 -26.27
C LEU A 318 8.12 14.44 -27.28
N PRO A 319 9.15 14.04 -28.03
CA PRO A 319 9.72 14.86 -29.10
C PRO A 319 8.69 15.20 -30.19
N VAL A 320 8.78 16.41 -30.76
CA VAL A 320 7.90 16.89 -31.83
C VAL A 320 8.60 16.96 -33.19
N ASP A 321 9.92 16.93 -33.21
CA ASP A 321 10.78 16.92 -34.39
C ASP A 321 12.15 16.26 -34.11
N HIS A 322 12.77 15.73 -35.15
CA HIS A 322 14.08 15.05 -35.08
C HIS A 322 14.99 15.48 -36.21
N LEU A 323 16.29 15.43 -35.96
CA LEU A 323 17.32 15.50 -37.00
C LEU A 323 17.50 14.10 -37.60
N MET A 324 17.11 13.94 -38.86
CA MET A 324 17.09 12.66 -39.56
C MET A 324 18.07 12.65 -40.75
N ALA A 325 18.83 11.57 -40.91
CA ALA A 325 19.79 11.41 -42.00
C ALA A 325 19.76 10.00 -42.59
N LYS A 326 20.33 9.82 -43.79
CA LYS A 326 20.61 8.48 -44.35
C LYS A 326 21.71 7.81 -43.51
N PRO A 327 21.72 6.48 -43.40
CA PRO A 327 22.78 5.75 -42.69
C PRO A 327 24.21 6.08 -43.14
N THR A 328 24.38 6.50 -44.38
CA THR A 328 25.66 6.86 -45.01
C THR A 328 25.84 8.37 -45.24
N GLY A 329 24.89 9.21 -44.79
CA GLY A 329 24.81 10.62 -45.19
C GLY A 329 25.31 11.61 -44.13
N LEU A 330 25.90 12.71 -44.60
CA LEU A 330 26.46 13.81 -43.79
C LEU A 330 25.49 15.01 -43.62
N ASN A 331 24.29 14.96 -44.21
CA ASN A 331 23.34 16.09 -44.24
C ASN A 331 22.04 15.75 -43.51
N PRO A 332 21.90 16.06 -42.21
CA PRO A 332 20.65 15.84 -41.48
C PRO A 332 19.56 16.83 -41.89
N GLU A 333 18.34 16.32 -42.11
CA GLU A 333 17.14 17.12 -42.32
C GLU A 333 16.35 17.22 -41.00
N ASN A 334 15.84 18.41 -40.65
CA ASN A 334 14.90 18.54 -39.54
C ASN A 334 13.49 18.11 -39.97
N VAL A 335 12.94 17.09 -39.32
CA VAL A 335 11.66 16.47 -39.70
C VAL A 335 10.71 16.45 -38.50
N LYS A 336 9.52 17.06 -38.66
CA LYS A 336 8.44 16.96 -37.67
C LYS A 336 7.95 15.52 -37.54
N VAL A 337 7.66 15.07 -36.32
CA VAL A 337 7.20 13.70 -36.04
C VAL A 337 5.92 13.35 -36.80
N SER A 338 4.99 14.30 -36.95
CA SER A 338 3.77 14.14 -37.75
C SER A 338 4.03 13.88 -39.25
N ASN A 339 5.21 14.26 -39.73
CA ASN A 339 5.59 14.24 -41.15
C ASN A 339 6.54 13.08 -41.49
N ILE A 340 6.81 12.18 -40.54
CA ILE A 340 7.63 10.97 -40.78
C ILE A 340 6.81 9.95 -41.59
N LYS A 341 6.63 10.26 -42.88
CA LYS A 341 5.93 9.46 -43.90
C LYS A 341 6.64 9.62 -45.24
N GLY A 342 6.34 8.75 -46.21
CA GLY A 342 6.86 8.87 -47.58
C GLY A 342 8.40 8.86 -47.64
N ARG A 343 9.01 9.90 -48.23
CA ARG A 343 10.48 9.97 -48.40
C ARG A 343 11.26 9.91 -47.08
N PHE A 344 10.68 10.43 -45.99
CA PHE A 344 11.34 10.51 -44.69
C PHE A 344 11.30 9.20 -43.89
N SER A 345 10.41 8.27 -44.24
CA SER A 345 10.38 6.97 -43.56
C SER A 345 11.69 6.21 -43.76
N ARG A 346 12.43 6.46 -44.84
CA ARG A 346 13.72 5.81 -45.15
C ARG A 346 14.92 6.39 -44.40
N LEU A 347 14.73 7.46 -43.62
CA LEU A 347 15.80 8.10 -42.84
C LEU A 347 15.83 7.57 -41.40
N LYS A 348 16.99 7.65 -40.76
CA LYS A 348 17.15 7.36 -39.33
C LYS A 348 17.23 8.66 -38.54
N ALA A 349 16.57 8.71 -37.38
CA ALA A 349 16.71 9.81 -36.43
C ALA A 349 17.96 9.62 -35.58
N TYR A 350 18.81 10.66 -35.52
CA TYR A 350 20.08 10.62 -34.79
C TYR A 350 20.13 11.59 -33.60
N ASP A 351 19.31 12.65 -33.62
CA ASP A 351 19.21 13.64 -32.55
C ASP A 351 17.81 14.32 -32.57
N ILE A 352 17.49 15.09 -31.53
CA ILE A 352 16.23 15.87 -31.43
C ILE A 352 16.32 17.19 -32.19
N GLY A 353 15.18 17.67 -32.71
CA GLY A 353 15.09 18.93 -33.46
C GLY A 353 14.90 20.18 -32.59
N PRO A 354 14.97 21.39 -33.21
CA PRO A 354 14.80 22.68 -32.52
C PRO A 354 13.42 22.89 -31.91
N GLY A 355 12.35 22.33 -32.50
CA GLY A 355 11.00 22.39 -31.93
C GLY A 355 10.90 21.64 -30.60
N THR A 356 11.52 20.46 -30.53
CA THR A 356 11.64 19.65 -29.33
C THR A 356 12.45 20.36 -28.25
N LEU A 357 13.58 20.97 -28.61
CA LEU A 357 14.39 21.76 -27.67
C LEU A 357 13.60 22.95 -27.08
N SER A 358 12.80 23.63 -27.90
CA SER A 358 11.94 24.73 -27.44
C SER A 358 10.86 24.23 -26.46
N LEU A 359 10.27 23.06 -26.73
CA LEU A 359 9.30 22.42 -25.85
C LEU A 359 9.94 22.01 -24.51
N ILE A 360 11.13 21.42 -24.53
CA ILE A 360 11.89 21.04 -23.34
C ILE A 360 12.17 22.28 -22.49
N GLN A 361 12.67 23.38 -23.09
CA GLN A 361 12.92 24.63 -22.38
C GLN A 361 11.66 25.16 -21.67
N LYS A 362 10.51 25.18 -22.37
CA LYS A 362 9.23 25.59 -21.78
C LYS A 362 8.83 24.69 -20.60
N LYS A 363 8.99 23.38 -20.77
CA LYS A 363 8.61 22.35 -19.79
C LYS A 363 9.59 22.22 -18.63
N MET A 364 10.81 22.75 -18.74
CA MET A 364 11.75 22.86 -17.63
C MET A 364 11.52 24.12 -16.77
N SER A 365 10.77 25.10 -17.27
CA SER A 365 10.51 26.34 -16.54
C SER A 365 9.80 26.08 -15.21
N GLY A 366 10.28 26.71 -14.13
CA GLY A 366 9.76 26.55 -12.78
C GLY A 366 10.10 25.22 -12.08
N ALA A 367 10.93 24.36 -12.70
CA ALA A 367 11.40 23.14 -12.06
C ALA A 367 12.28 23.47 -10.85
N LYS A 368 12.00 22.85 -9.70
CA LYS A 368 12.86 22.94 -8.52
C LYS A 368 13.90 21.82 -8.50
N THR A 369 13.55 20.65 -9.02
CA THR A 369 14.49 19.55 -9.25
C THR A 369 14.47 19.13 -10.71
N ILE A 370 15.65 18.95 -11.30
CA ILE A 370 15.81 18.40 -12.64
C ILE A 370 16.67 17.15 -12.57
N ILE A 371 16.20 16.05 -13.16
CA ILE A 371 16.98 14.83 -13.38
C ILE A 371 17.26 14.69 -14.86
N PHE A 372 18.51 14.49 -15.24
CA PHE A 372 18.90 14.15 -16.60
C PHE A 372 19.62 12.81 -16.64
N ASN A 373 19.00 11.83 -17.29
CA ASN A 373 19.54 10.48 -17.41
C ASN A 373 19.50 9.95 -18.85
N GLY A 374 20.67 9.88 -19.50
CA GLY A 374 20.83 9.46 -20.89
C GLY A 374 20.86 10.64 -21.87
N ILE A 375 21.43 10.41 -23.05
CA ILE A 375 21.67 11.44 -24.08
C ILE A 375 20.54 11.50 -25.11
N ALA A 376 20.36 12.64 -25.77
CA ALA A 376 19.37 12.83 -26.85
C ALA A 376 19.94 12.41 -28.21
N GLY A 377 21.18 12.82 -28.48
CA GLY A 377 22.01 12.41 -29.62
C GLY A 377 23.44 12.06 -29.17
N LYS A 378 24.24 11.47 -30.07
CA LYS A 378 25.61 11.00 -29.79
C LYS A 378 26.53 12.17 -29.45
N TYR A 379 27.01 12.28 -28.21
CA TYR A 379 27.84 13.41 -27.76
C TYR A 379 29.29 13.36 -28.28
N GLU A 380 29.72 12.20 -28.75
CA GLU A 380 31.01 11.95 -29.38
C GLU A 380 31.04 12.42 -30.83
N ASP A 381 29.88 12.44 -31.49
CA ASP A 381 29.72 12.79 -32.90
C ASP A 381 29.34 14.26 -33.04
N GLU A 382 30.21 15.06 -33.65
CA GLU A 382 29.98 16.50 -33.81
C GLU A 382 28.70 16.82 -34.59
N MET A 383 28.26 15.95 -35.50
CA MET A 383 27.03 16.14 -36.28
C MET A 383 25.75 15.87 -35.48
N PHE A 384 25.81 15.02 -34.45
CA PHE A 384 24.62 14.53 -33.73
C PHE A 384 24.69 14.74 -32.21
N CYS A 385 25.52 15.68 -31.77
CA CYS A 385 25.65 16.05 -30.36
C CYS A 385 24.80 17.28 -29.96
N HIS A 386 24.14 17.92 -30.92
CA HIS A 386 23.53 19.24 -30.73
C HIS A 386 22.43 19.24 -29.67
N GLY A 387 21.49 18.29 -29.73
CA GLY A 387 20.40 18.16 -28.78
C GLY A 387 20.89 17.86 -27.37
N THR A 388 21.82 16.92 -27.22
CA THR A 388 22.46 16.62 -25.92
C THR A 388 23.16 17.85 -25.34
N ASN A 389 23.97 18.52 -26.15
CA ASN A 389 24.70 19.72 -25.72
C ASN A 389 23.76 20.86 -25.33
N ARG A 390 22.65 21.02 -26.04
CA ARG A 390 21.68 22.08 -25.78
C ARG A 390 20.84 21.80 -24.53
N ILE A 391 20.45 20.54 -24.28
CA ILE A 391 19.81 20.16 -23.00
C ILE A 391 20.74 20.48 -21.82
N LEU A 392 22.04 20.20 -21.95
CA LEU A 392 23.01 20.55 -20.91
C LEU A 392 23.13 22.06 -20.71
N ASP A 393 23.12 22.87 -21.78
CA ASP A 393 23.08 24.34 -21.65
C ASP A 393 21.85 24.80 -20.88
N LEU A 394 20.66 24.26 -21.21
CA LEU A 394 19.41 24.58 -20.52
C LEU A 394 19.46 24.17 -19.04
N LEU A 395 19.96 22.97 -18.75
CA LEU A 395 20.09 22.46 -17.40
C LEU A 395 21.06 23.31 -16.57
N PHE A 396 22.22 23.67 -17.13
CA PHE A 396 23.21 24.49 -16.45
C PHE A 396 22.73 25.92 -16.21
N ALA A 397 21.97 26.50 -17.16
CA ALA A 397 21.39 27.83 -17.04
C ALA A 397 20.16 27.91 -16.12
N CYS A 398 19.47 26.79 -15.86
CA CYS A 398 18.28 26.76 -15.01
C CYS A 398 18.60 27.17 -13.56
N GLU A 399 17.69 27.82 -12.83
CA GLU A 399 17.89 28.18 -11.41
C GLU A 399 17.35 27.13 -10.42
N ALA A 400 17.15 25.89 -10.87
CA ALA A 400 16.66 24.79 -10.05
C ALA A 400 17.49 24.61 -8.75
N GLU A 401 16.79 24.24 -7.67
CA GLU A 401 17.38 23.97 -6.35
C GLU A 401 18.26 22.71 -6.35
N SER A 402 17.94 21.74 -7.21
CA SER A 402 18.75 20.54 -7.41
C SER A 402 18.77 20.12 -8.88
N LYS A 403 19.96 20.01 -9.45
CA LYS A 403 20.17 19.49 -10.82
C LYS A 403 20.97 18.21 -10.73
N ILE A 404 20.37 17.11 -11.08
CA ILE A 404 20.92 15.77 -10.96
C ILE A 404 21.22 15.27 -12.37
N VAL A 405 22.49 15.07 -12.68
CA VAL A 405 22.91 14.40 -13.91
C VAL A 405 23.45 13.04 -13.52
N LEU A 406 22.78 11.97 -13.97
CA LEU A 406 23.12 10.60 -13.62
C LEU A 406 23.14 9.72 -14.87
N GLY A 407 23.94 8.66 -14.87
CA GLY A 407 24.13 7.80 -16.05
C GLY A 407 25.43 8.08 -16.79
N LEU A 408 26.11 7.01 -17.23
CA LEU A 408 27.46 7.07 -17.76
C LEU A 408 27.60 8.10 -18.91
N HIS A 409 26.73 8.03 -19.93
CA HIS A 409 26.83 8.89 -21.12
C HIS A 409 26.40 10.34 -20.87
N SER A 410 25.34 10.58 -20.07
CA SER A 410 24.89 11.94 -19.74
C SER A 410 25.91 12.67 -18.87
N VAL A 411 26.55 11.94 -17.94
CA VAL A 411 27.65 12.46 -17.13
C VAL A 411 28.88 12.71 -18.00
N ALA A 412 29.29 11.77 -18.86
CA ALA A 412 30.40 11.97 -19.79
C ALA A 412 30.17 13.19 -20.72
N ALA A 413 28.95 13.37 -21.23
CA ALA A 413 28.59 14.53 -22.05
C ALA A 413 28.66 15.85 -21.25
N ALA A 414 28.07 15.90 -20.06
CA ALA A 414 28.15 17.05 -19.15
C ALA A 414 29.61 17.43 -18.86
N GLN A 415 30.43 16.41 -18.65
CA GLN A 415 31.84 16.51 -18.32
C GLN A 415 32.70 16.99 -19.50
N LYS A 416 32.51 16.44 -20.71
CA LYS A 416 33.16 16.90 -21.94
C LYS A 416 32.89 18.39 -22.16
N LYS A 417 31.66 18.83 -21.88
CA LYS A 417 31.22 20.22 -22.03
C LYS A 417 31.81 21.16 -20.97
N LEU A 418 31.96 20.71 -19.72
CA LEU A 418 32.56 21.50 -18.64
C LEU A 418 34.09 21.57 -18.71
N GLY A 419 34.74 20.54 -19.27
CA GLY A 419 36.19 20.41 -19.26
C GLY A 419 36.73 20.31 -17.84
N THR A 420 37.65 21.22 -17.47
CA THR A 420 38.22 21.33 -16.12
C THR A 420 37.40 22.21 -15.17
N LYS A 421 36.35 22.88 -15.67
CA LYS A 421 35.53 23.77 -14.85
C LYS A 421 34.65 22.95 -13.90
N PRO A 422 34.43 23.40 -12.66
CA PRO A 422 33.45 22.78 -11.79
C PRO A 422 32.04 22.94 -12.39
N PRO A 423 31.11 22.02 -12.08
CA PRO A 423 29.72 22.18 -12.50
C PRO A 423 29.10 23.42 -11.84
N PRO A 424 28.07 24.03 -12.45
CA PRO A 424 27.34 25.14 -11.83
C PRO A 424 26.80 24.76 -10.46
N ALA A 425 26.58 25.77 -9.61
CA ALA A 425 26.02 25.56 -8.27
C ALA A 425 24.75 24.69 -8.32
N ARG A 426 24.58 23.86 -7.28
CA ARG A 426 23.44 22.94 -7.12
C ARG A 426 23.34 21.85 -8.21
N THR A 427 24.42 21.60 -8.93
CA THR A 427 24.52 20.50 -9.91
C THR A 427 25.34 19.35 -9.36
N TYR A 428 24.73 18.18 -9.34
CA TYR A 428 25.31 16.92 -8.90
C TYR A 428 25.54 16.02 -10.12
N LEU A 429 26.79 15.64 -10.35
CA LEU A 429 27.18 14.71 -11.41
C LEU A 429 27.45 13.34 -10.76
N PHE A 430 26.54 12.39 -10.95
CA PHE A 430 26.59 11.08 -10.30
C PHE A 430 27.26 10.04 -11.17
N THR A 431 28.40 9.51 -10.72
CA THR A 431 29.13 8.47 -11.43
C THR A 431 28.49 7.09 -11.30
N ILE A 432 27.58 6.90 -10.33
CA ILE A 432 26.89 5.65 -10.01
C ILE A 432 26.04 5.03 -11.14
N GLY A 433 25.87 5.71 -12.29
CA GLY A 433 25.48 5.08 -13.55
C GLY A 433 24.28 4.12 -13.47
N GLU A 434 24.53 2.83 -13.76
CA GLU A 434 23.56 1.74 -13.68
C GLU A 434 23.10 1.45 -12.24
N ALA A 435 23.99 1.54 -11.25
CA ALA A 435 23.59 1.43 -9.84
C ALA A 435 22.57 2.51 -9.45
N ALA A 436 22.63 3.71 -10.05
CA ALA A 436 21.62 4.75 -9.82
C ALA A 436 20.25 4.34 -10.35
N LEU A 437 20.21 3.72 -11.54
CA LEU A 437 18.97 3.22 -12.13
C LEU A 437 18.40 2.07 -11.33
N LYS A 438 19.24 1.12 -10.89
CA LYS A 438 18.88 0.06 -9.95
C LYS A 438 18.33 0.63 -8.65
N PHE A 439 18.98 1.66 -8.09
CA PHE A 439 18.48 2.37 -6.90
C PHE A 439 17.11 3.03 -7.13
N LEU A 440 16.89 3.73 -8.23
CA LEU A 440 15.59 4.35 -8.55
C LEU A 440 14.51 3.30 -8.87
N ALA A 441 14.92 2.17 -9.44
CA ALA A 441 14.10 0.98 -9.60
C ALA A 441 13.85 0.23 -8.27
N GLY A 442 14.55 0.64 -7.20
CA GLY A 442 14.58 0.10 -5.84
C GLY A 442 15.25 -1.28 -5.70
N ASP A 443 16.03 -1.69 -6.70
CA ASP A 443 16.81 -2.93 -6.62
C ASP A 443 17.89 -2.82 -5.52
N ARG A 444 18.32 -3.99 -5.01
CA ARG A 444 19.40 -4.08 -4.03
C ARG A 444 20.76 -3.68 -4.64
N LEU A 445 21.45 -2.71 -4.04
CA LEU A 445 22.86 -2.44 -4.28
C LEU A 445 23.69 -3.42 -3.46
N THR A 446 23.89 -4.61 -4.03
CA THR A 446 24.39 -5.80 -3.33
C THR A 446 25.74 -5.62 -2.65
N ALA A 447 26.64 -4.76 -3.16
CA ALA A 447 27.93 -4.51 -2.52
C ALA A 447 27.77 -3.79 -1.17
N LEU A 448 26.67 -3.07 -0.96
CA LEU A 448 26.41 -2.35 0.30
C LEU A 448 25.99 -3.29 1.42
N ASN A 449 25.46 -4.49 1.11
CA ASN A 449 25.11 -5.50 2.12
C ASN A 449 26.32 -5.98 2.92
N HIS A 450 27.52 -5.74 2.39
CA HIS A 450 28.79 -6.15 2.98
C HIS A 450 29.46 -5.04 3.82
N LEU A 451 28.79 -3.88 3.96
CA LEU A 451 29.24 -2.77 4.79
C LEU A 451 28.46 -2.73 6.11
N ASP A 452 29.16 -2.35 7.18
CA ASP A 452 28.64 -2.18 8.53
C ASP A 452 27.60 -1.05 8.59
N ASP A 453 26.52 -1.29 9.32
CA ASP A 453 25.48 -0.29 9.58
C ASP A 453 25.87 0.64 10.74
N LEU A 454 25.32 1.86 10.75
CA LEU A 454 25.52 2.82 11.84
C LEU A 454 24.98 2.24 13.18
N PRO A 455 25.75 2.30 14.28
CA PRO A 455 25.29 1.78 15.57
C PRO A 455 24.09 2.56 16.12
N VAL A 456 23.12 1.83 16.68
CA VAL A 456 21.81 2.34 17.16
C VAL A 456 21.92 3.53 18.13
N LYS A 457 22.99 3.64 18.93
CA LYS A 457 23.23 4.77 19.85
C LYS A 457 23.77 6.04 19.18
N ALA A 458 24.38 5.93 18.01
CA ALA A 458 24.83 7.08 17.21
C ALA A 458 23.70 7.66 16.35
N GLN A 459 22.53 7.02 16.33
CA GLN A 459 21.26 7.62 15.90
C GLN A 459 20.74 8.58 16.99
N LEU A 460 21.53 9.60 17.37
CA LEU A 460 21.11 10.65 18.30
C LEU A 460 21.13 12.02 17.62
N LYS A 461 20.21 12.15 16.69
CA LYS A 461 19.01 13.03 16.74
C LYS A 461 18.40 12.87 15.35
N PRO A 462 17.07 12.71 15.21
CA PRO A 462 16.46 13.02 13.93
C PRO A 462 17.01 14.39 13.50
N LYS A 463 17.69 14.43 12.35
CA LYS A 463 17.98 15.68 11.66
C LYS A 463 16.66 16.44 11.66
N GLU A 464 16.66 17.66 12.20
CA GLU A 464 15.46 18.39 12.66
C GLU A 464 14.21 17.95 11.90
N PRO A 465 13.15 17.51 12.60
CA PRO A 465 11.89 17.18 11.94
C PRO A 465 11.58 18.32 10.99
N ALA A 466 11.27 17.99 9.72
CA ALA A 466 10.78 18.96 8.75
C ALA A 466 9.83 19.89 9.49
N LYS A 467 10.25 21.16 9.72
CA LYS A 467 9.76 22.07 10.78
C LYS A 467 8.55 21.47 11.49
N GLU A 468 8.78 20.84 12.64
CA GLU A 468 7.80 20.03 13.37
C GLU A 468 6.41 20.63 13.20
N LYS A 469 5.60 19.97 12.38
CA LYS A 469 4.31 20.51 11.99
C LYS A 469 3.41 20.44 13.20
N VAL A 470 2.85 21.57 13.60
CA VAL A 470 2.05 21.64 14.81
C VAL A 470 0.63 21.16 14.53
N ASN A 471 0.10 20.29 15.39
CA ASN A 471 -1.28 19.85 15.31
C ASN A 471 -2.18 20.98 15.82
N LEU A 472 -3.02 21.52 14.93
CA LEU A 472 -3.92 22.64 15.25
C LEU A 472 -4.93 22.29 16.36
N ASN A 473 -5.24 21.02 16.54
CA ASN A 473 -6.22 20.56 17.52
C ASN A 473 -5.59 20.31 18.89
N ALA A 474 -4.30 19.94 18.93
CA ALA A 474 -3.61 19.60 20.18
C ALA A 474 -2.76 20.73 20.76
N ALA A 475 -2.27 21.65 19.92
CA ALA A 475 -1.25 22.60 20.33
C ALA A 475 -1.79 23.72 21.23
N ASN A 476 -1.03 24.10 22.25
CA ASN A 476 -1.37 25.23 23.10
C ASN A 476 -1.00 26.57 22.43
N ARG A 477 -1.41 27.68 23.06
CA ARG A 477 -1.23 29.03 22.49
C ARG A 477 0.23 29.35 22.20
N GLU A 478 1.14 29.01 23.11
CA GLU A 478 2.57 29.30 22.99
C GLU A 478 3.22 28.44 21.90
N GLU A 479 2.75 27.21 21.72
CA GLU A 479 3.14 26.34 20.61
C GLU A 479 2.64 26.87 19.26
N LEU A 480 1.38 27.29 19.17
CA LEU A 480 0.84 27.89 17.93
C LEU A 480 1.59 29.18 17.54
N GLU A 481 1.86 30.07 18.51
CA GLU A 481 2.64 31.29 18.29
C GLU A 481 4.07 30.98 17.83
N ARG A 482 4.73 30.01 18.44
CA ARG A 482 6.13 29.66 18.19
C ARG A 482 6.35 28.85 16.91
N PHE A 483 5.51 27.83 16.66
CA PHE A 483 5.69 26.90 15.53
C PHE A 483 5.07 27.41 14.22
N LEU A 484 3.96 28.15 14.27
CA LEU A 484 3.33 28.75 13.09
C LEU A 484 3.80 30.19 12.85
N GLU A 485 4.55 30.77 13.79
CA GLU A 485 5.02 32.16 13.77
C GLU A 485 3.86 33.15 13.48
N ILE A 486 2.73 32.97 14.16
CA ILE A 486 1.51 33.78 14.03
C ILE A 486 1.31 34.68 15.26
N LYS A 487 0.55 35.78 15.10
CA LYS A 487 0.27 36.72 16.20
C LYS A 487 -0.61 36.07 17.27
N ARG A 488 -0.40 36.47 18.53
CA ARG A 488 -1.20 36.04 19.70
C ARG A 488 -2.71 36.07 19.51
N GLY A 489 -3.22 37.10 18.82
CA GLY A 489 -4.65 37.21 18.52
C GLY A 489 -5.17 36.05 17.66
N ILE A 490 -4.40 35.62 16.67
CA ILE A 490 -4.78 34.55 15.73
C ILE A 490 -4.64 33.19 16.40
N ALA A 491 -3.56 32.96 17.16
CA ALA A 491 -3.42 31.73 17.95
C ALA A 491 -4.59 31.56 18.93
N LYS A 492 -5.04 32.65 19.56
CA LYS A 492 -6.22 32.64 20.43
C LYS A 492 -7.51 32.39 19.64
N SER A 493 -7.68 33.00 18.46
CA SER A 493 -8.84 32.69 17.60
C SER A 493 -8.88 31.23 17.15
N ILE A 494 -7.73 30.60 16.85
CA ILE A 494 -7.66 29.17 16.49
C ILE A 494 -8.07 28.29 17.67
N ILE A 495 -7.60 28.61 18.88
CA ILE A 495 -7.96 27.88 20.10
C ILE A 495 -9.44 28.06 20.43
N ASN A 496 -9.93 29.30 20.44
CA ASN A 496 -11.35 29.57 20.67
C ASN A 496 -12.22 28.90 19.61
N TYR A 497 -11.82 28.92 18.34
CA TYR A 497 -12.58 28.26 17.28
C TYR A 497 -12.67 26.74 17.52
N ARG A 498 -11.58 26.07 17.92
CA ARG A 498 -11.67 24.63 18.22
C ARG A 498 -12.40 24.31 19.53
N GLU A 499 -12.39 25.22 20.50
CA GLU A 499 -13.13 25.08 21.77
C GLU A 499 -14.64 25.34 21.58
N ASP A 500 -14.99 26.30 20.72
CA ASP A 500 -16.38 26.74 20.51
C ASP A 500 -17.08 25.98 19.35
N ILE A 501 -16.34 25.58 18.31
CA ILE A 501 -16.88 24.97 17.08
C ILE A 501 -16.46 23.50 16.92
N GLY A 502 -15.33 23.10 17.52
CA GLY A 502 -14.77 21.76 17.42
C GLY A 502 -13.47 21.69 16.59
N GLU A 503 -12.81 20.53 16.66
CA GLU A 503 -11.52 20.30 16.03
C GLU A 503 -11.48 20.59 14.52
N PHE A 504 -10.33 21.06 14.03
CA PHE A 504 -10.06 21.22 12.61
C PHE A 504 -9.90 19.84 11.95
N GLU A 505 -10.92 19.40 11.22
CA GLU A 505 -10.90 18.19 10.39
C GLU A 505 -10.05 18.39 9.13
N ARG A 506 -10.00 19.63 8.62
CA ARG A 506 -9.21 20.02 7.45
C ARG A 506 -8.68 21.42 7.62
N ILE A 507 -7.46 21.65 7.13
CA ILE A 507 -6.78 22.95 7.27
C ILE A 507 -7.60 24.10 6.65
N SER A 508 -8.40 23.83 5.60
CA SER A 508 -9.28 24.83 4.98
C SER A 508 -10.34 25.43 5.91
N GLN A 509 -10.68 24.80 7.03
CA GLN A 509 -11.57 25.38 8.06
C GLN A 509 -10.95 26.58 8.77
N LEU A 510 -9.63 26.78 8.67
CA LEU A 510 -8.97 27.99 9.18
C LEU A 510 -9.48 29.28 8.54
N PHE A 511 -10.09 29.24 7.34
CA PHE A 511 -10.74 30.42 6.76
C PHE A 511 -11.94 30.92 7.56
N SER A 512 -12.56 30.04 8.35
CA SER A 512 -13.69 30.38 9.23
C SER A 512 -13.22 30.93 10.58
N VAL A 513 -11.92 30.92 10.86
CA VAL A 513 -11.35 31.45 12.11
C VAL A 513 -11.24 32.97 12.01
N PRO A 514 -11.86 33.73 12.93
CA PRO A 514 -11.81 35.19 12.91
C PRO A 514 -10.38 35.73 12.95
N GLY A 515 -10.02 36.52 11.94
CA GLY A 515 -8.70 37.15 11.82
C GLY A 515 -7.65 36.33 11.06
N VAL A 516 -7.97 35.14 10.54
CA VAL A 516 -7.09 34.41 9.63
C VAL A 516 -7.26 34.91 8.20
N THR A 517 -6.24 35.59 7.68
CA THR A 517 -6.17 36.02 6.27
C THR A 517 -5.60 34.92 5.37
N LEU A 518 -5.70 35.06 4.04
CA LEU A 518 -5.09 34.12 3.08
C LEU A 518 -3.57 33.93 3.29
N LYS A 519 -2.88 34.99 3.74
CA LYS A 519 -1.45 34.96 4.06
C LYS A 519 -1.17 34.12 5.30
N GLU A 520 -1.97 34.28 6.35
CA GLU A 520 -1.86 33.46 7.56
C GLU A 520 -2.28 32.02 7.31
N TYR A 521 -3.37 31.79 6.57
CA TYR A 521 -3.80 30.48 6.13
C TYR A 521 -2.68 29.71 5.41
N THR A 522 -2.01 30.35 4.46
CA THR A 522 -0.92 29.71 3.70
C THR A 522 0.25 29.36 4.61
N LYS A 523 0.59 30.26 5.55
CA LYS A 523 1.65 30.05 6.53
C LYS A 523 1.32 28.90 7.49
N ILE A 524 0.10 28.86 8.00
CA ILE A 524 -0.38 27.82 8.91
C ILE A 524 -0.40 26.47 8.18
N ARG A 525 -1.00 26.41 6.99
CA ARG A 525 -1.11 25.19 6.16
C ARG A 525 0.22 24.53 5.88
N GLU A 526 1.27 25.31 5.61
CA GLU A 526 2.61 24.80 5.33
C GLU A 526 3.26 24.13 6.55
N HIS A 527 2.85 24.52 7.76
CA HIS A 527 3.48 24.16 9.03
C HIS A 527 2.54 23.38 9.99
N SER A 528 1.40 22.88 9.50
CA SER A 528 0.46 22.02 10.25
C SER A 528 0.17 20.70 9.52
N VAL A 529 -0.12 19.62 10.25
CA VAL A 529 -0.59 18.32 9.71
C VAL A 529 -2.06 18.12 10.06
N ALA A 530 -2.84 17.59 9.12
CA ALA A 530 -4.00 16.76 9.41
C ALA A 530 -3.69 15.37 8.82
N MET A 531 -3.93 14.26 9.55
CA MET A 531 -3.84 12.90 8.98
C MET A 531 -4.81 12.78 7.79
N PRO A 532 -4.55 11.91 6.79
CA PRO A 532 -5.58 11.63 5.79
C PRO A 532 -6.84 11.19 6.50
N SER A 533 -7.98 11.77 6.13
CA SER A 533 -9.23 11.45 6.82
C SER A 533 -9.54 9.96 6.61
N PRO A 534 -10.30 9.32 7.52
CA PRO A 534 -10.74 7.94 7.32
C PRO A 534 -11.42 7.72 5.96
N LEU A 535 -12.10 8.76 5.45
CA LEU A 535 -12.76 8.72 4.14
C LEU A 535 -11.75 8.66 3.00
N GLU A 536 -10.68 9.46 3.04
CA GLU A 536 -9.61 9.41 2.04
C GLU A 536 -8.92 8.04 2.01
N VAL A 537 -8.79 7.39 3.18
CA VAL A 537 -8.26 6.02 3.27
C VAL A 537 -9.20 5.02 2.59
N ALA A 538 -10.50 5.09 2.88
CA ALA A 538 -11.51 4.21 2.26
C ALA A 538 -11.57 4.41 0.74
N GLU A 539 -11.50 5.65 0.25
CA GLU A 539 -11.47 5.99 -1.18
C GLU A 539 -10.21 5.45 -1.86
N SER A 540 -9.04 5.56 -1.22
CA SER A 540 -7.78 5.05 -1.74
C SER A 540 -7.80 3.51 -1.87
N GLN A 541 -8.32 2.82 -0.85
CA GLN A 541 -8.49 1.36 -0.88
C GLN A 541 -9.43 0.92 -2.00
N PHE A 542 -10.56 1.63 -2.17
CA PHE A 542 -11.50 1.38 -3.26
C PHE A 542 -10.87 1.59 -4.64
N ALA A 543 -10.12 2.68 -4.83
CA ALA A 543 -9.54 3.04 -6.13
C ALA A 543 -8.66 1.93 -6.72
N VAL A 544 -7.81 1.31 -5.89
CA VAL A 544 -6.94 0.20 -6.32
C VAL A 544 -7.75 -0.97 -6.88
N VAL A 545 -8.81 -1.37 -6.18
CA VAL A 545 -9.63 -2.53 -6.57
C VAL A 545 -10.54 -2.18 -7.75
N ALA A 546 -11.06 -0.96 -7.77
CA ALA A 546 -11.90 -0.47 -8.86
C ALA A 546 -11.14 -0.47 -10.20
N ASP A 547 -9.83 -0.23 -10.19
CA ASP A 547 -8.98 -0.34 -11.37
C ASP A 547 -8.75 -1.81 -11.79
N ILE A 548 -8.55 -2.72 -10.82
CA ILE A 548 -8.42 -4.17 -11.10
C ILE A 548 -9.70 -4.72 -11.74
N LEU A 549 -10.87 -4.30 -11.23
CA LEU A 549 -12.19 -4.66 -11.75
C LEU A 549 -12.59 -3.87 -13.01
N LYS A 550 -11.78 -2.89 -13.43
CA LYS A 550 -12.05 -2.00 -14.56
C LYS A 550 -13.43 -1.34 -14.48
N LEU A 551 -13.81 -0.90 -13.29
CA LEU A 551 -15.12 -0.29 -13.08
C LEU A 551 -15.24 1.01 -13.91
N PRO A 552 -16.35 1.21 -14.64
CA PRO A 552 -16.58 2.46 -15.36
C PRO A 552 -16.76 3.62 -14.38
N LEU A 553 -16.43 4.84 -14.82
CA LEU A 553 -16.40 6.02 -13.94
C LEU A 553 -17.74 6.29 -13.24
N PHE A 554 -18.87 6.05 -13.89
CA PHE A 554 -20.19 6.26 -13.27
C PHE A 554 -20.40 5.30 -12.09
N LEU A 555 -20.03 4.03 -12.25
CA LEU A 555 -20.17 3.01 -11.22
C LEU A 555 -19.19 3.26 -10.07
N LYS A 556 -17.97 3.73 -10.38
CA LYS A 556 -17.01 4.20 -9.35
C LYS A 556 -17.61 5.31 -8.49
N LYS A 557 -18.26 6.31 -9.10
CA LYS A 557 -18.92 7.40 -8.36
C LYS A 557 -20.07 6.90 -7.51
N LYS A 558 -20.90 6.01 -8.05
CA LYS A 558 -22.04 5.42 -7.35
C LYS A 558 -21.61 4.60 -6.12
N LEU A 559 -20.55 3.81 -6.26
CA LEU A 559 -20.01 2.95 -5.19
C LEU A 559 -19.19 3.69 -4.12
N LEU A 560 -18.90 4.99 -4.30
CA LEU A 560 -18.23 5.85 -3.31
C LEU A 560 -19.18 6.83 -2.63
N ALA A 561 -20.26 7.23 -3.32
CA ALA A 561 -21.22 8.19 -2.80
C ALA A 561 -22.21 7.49 -1.86
N PRO A 562 -22.41 7.99 -0.63
CA PRO A 562 -23.46 7.45 0.22
C PRO A 562 -24.84 7.77 -0.36
N GLU A 563 -25.73 6.77 -0.36
CA GLU A 563 -27.14 6.94 -0.75
C GLU A 563 -27.87 7.97 0.11
N ARG A 564 -27.57 8.04 1.42
CA ARG A 564 -28.24 8.95 2.36
C ARG A 564 -27.35 9.32 3.54
N VAL A 565 -27.46 10.57 4.00
CA VAL A 565 -26.79 11.07 5.20
C VAL A 565 -27.79 11.83 6.06
N GLU A 566 -28.02 11.36 7.27
CA GLU A 566 -28.79 12.04 8.30
C GLU A 566 -27.86 12.75 9.29
N THR A 567 -28.19 14.00 9.60
CA THR A 567 -27.62 14.76 10.71
C THR A 567 -28.74 15.15 11.66
N LEU A 568 -28.54 14.87 12.94
CA LEU A 568 -29.50 15.00 14.02
C LEU A 568 -28.92 15.91 15.08
N ARG A 569 -29.80 16.68 15.73
CA ARG A 569 -29.47 17.46 16.92
C ARG A 569 -30.31 16.89 18.06
N LEU A 570 -29.63 16.45 19.11
CA LEU A 570 -30.18 15.69 20.22
C LEU A 570 -29.96 16.45 21.53
N SER A 571 -30.73 16.14 22.57
CA SER A 571 -30.62 16.71 23.90
C SER A 571 -30.66 18.24 23.89
N GLU A 572 -31.76 18.81 23.38
CA GLU A 572 -31.97 20.27 23.24
C GLU A 572 -30.88 20.97 22.40
N ASP A 573 -30.52 20.35 21.27
CA ASP A 573 -29.50 20.84 20.31
C ASP A 573 -28.03 20.83 20.81
N GLU A 574 -27.74 20.26 21.98
CA GLU A 574 -26.36 20.20 22.50
C GLU A 574 -25.50 19.07 21.89
N ILE A 575 -26.12 17.99 21.40
CA ILE A 575 -25.43 16.78 20.93
C ILE A 575 -25.73 16.54 19.45
N ILE A 576 -24.69 16.27 18.65
CA ILE A 576 -24.86 15.96 17.22
C ILE A 576 -24.82 14.44 17.02
N GLY A 577 -25.80 13.93 16.27
CA GLY A 577 -25.86 12.55 15.80
C GLY A 577 -25.78 12.47 14.28
N TYR A 578 -25.15 11.41 13.77
CA TYR A 578 -25.07 11.10 12.34
C TYR A 578 -25.62 9.70 12.08
N ARG A 579 -26.22 9.50 10.90
CA ARG A 579 -26.48 8.19 10.32
C ARG A 579 -26.22 8.22 8.82
N VAL A 580 -25.27 7.43 8.34
CA VAL A 580 -24.89 7.36 6.93
C VAL A 580 -25.32 6.02 6.37
N HIS A 581 -26.10 6.02 5.30
CA HIS A 581 -26.37 4.84 4.48
C HIS A 581 -25.48 4.92 3.26
N HIS A 582 -24.55 3.99 3.14
CA HIS A 582 -23.62 4.00 2.03
C HIS A 582 -24.23 3.37 0.78
N ASN A 583 -24.72 2.14 0.90
CA ASN A 583 -25.26 1.39 -0.22
C ASN A 583 -26.31 0.38 0.27
N SER A 584 -27.40 0.20 -0.48
CA SER A 584 -28.49 -0.74 -0.19
C SER A 584 -28.80 -1.71 -1.33
N ALA A 585 -27.95 -1.80 -2.37
CA ALA A 585 -28.27 -2.63 -3.55
C ALA A 585 -28.38 -4.12 -3.25
N ARG A 586 -27.69 -4.62 -2.21
CA ARG A 586 -27.80 -6.01 -1.77
C ARG A 586 -28.94 -6.27 -0.77
N GLY A 587 -29.57 -5.23 -0.23
CA GLY A 587 -30.56 -5.35 0.85
C GLY A 587 -30.46 -4.20 1.86
N PRO A 588 -31.14 -4.30 3.02
CA PRO A 588 -31.14 -3.23 4.01
C PRO A 588 -29.73 -2.85 4.45
N ALA A 589 -29.53 -1.57 4.75
CA ALA A 589 -28.26 -1.09 5.24
C ALA A 589 -27.98 -1.65 6.65
N LYS A 590 -26.72 -1.97 6.94
CA LYS A 590 -26.32 -2.54 8.23
C LYS A 590 -25.10 -1.83 8.77
N GLY A 591 -25.18 -1.43 10.04
CA GLY A 591 -24.05 -0.81 10.71
C GLY A 591 -24.33 -0.33 12.11
N GLY A 592 -23.36 -0.52 13.00
CA GLY A 592 -23.46 -0.01 14.37
C GLY A 592 -23.42 1.51 14.46
N PHE A 593 -23.72 2.03 15.65
CA PHE A 593 -23.46 3.43 15.99
C PHE A 593 -22.58 3.51 17.24
N ARG A 594 -21.67 4.49 17.24
CA ARG A 594 -20.73 4.73 18.34
C ARG A 594 -20.99 6.04 19.05
N GLU A 595 -20.57 6.12 20.30
CA GLU A 595 -20.56 7.35 21.09
C GLU A 595 -19.11 7.72 21.42
N HIS A 596 -18.60 8.77 20.79
CA HIS A 596 -17.24 9.22 21.01
C HIS A 596 -17.13 10.74 20.77
N PRO A 597 -16.35 11.48 21.56
CA PRO A 597 -16.21 12.93 21.38
C PRO A 597 -15.58 13.31 20.03
N GLU A 598 -14.79 12.42 19.42
CA GLU A 598 -14.13 12.64 18.12
C GLU A 598 -14.92 12.08 16.92
N VAL A 599 -16.21 11.76 17.09
CA VAL A 599 -17.04 11.36 15.93
C VAL A 599 -17.10 12.51 14.92
N SER A 600 -16.72 12.24 13.67
CA SER A 600 -16.91 13.14 12.53
C SER A 600 -17.75 12.48 11.44
N LEU A 601 -18.39 13.29 10.58
CA LEU A 601 -19.18 12.78 9.47
C LEU A 601 -18.33 11.93 8.50
N ASP A 602 -17.10 12.36 8.21
CA ASP A 602 -16.21 11.63 7.30
C ASP A 602 -15.76 10.29 7.88
N ALA A 603 -15.53 10.20 9.20
CA ALA A 603 -15.29 8.93 9.87
C ALA A 603 -16.50 7.99 9.76
N VAL A 604 -17.72 8.51 9.96
CA VAL A 604 -18.96 7.72 9.83
C VAL A 604 -19.17 7.25 8.38
N ARG A 605 -18.86 8.09 7.37
CA ARG A 605 -18.90 7.70 5.94
C ARG A 605 -17.92 6.58 5.62
N ALA A 606 -16.67 6.71 6.06
CA ALA A 606 -15.65 5.68 5.85
C ALA A 606 -16.06 4.33 6.45
N LEU A 607 -16.58 4.35 7.68
CA LEU A 607 -17.07 3.16 8.35
C LEU A 607 -18.29 2.55 7.64
N ALA A 608 -19.19 3.37 7.09
CA ALA A 608 -20.33 2.89 6.31
C ALA A 608 -19.88 2.21 5.00
N ILE A 609 -18.87 2.78 4.32
CA ILE A 609 -18.22 2.16 3.14
C ILE A 609 -17.65 0.78 3.50
N TRP A 610 -16.87 0.69 4.58
CA TRP A 610 -16.32 -0.59 5.03
C TRP A 610 -17.38 -1.59 5.45
N MET A 611 -18.51 -1.14 6.03
CA MET A 611 -19.64 -2.03 6.33
C MET A 611 -20.25 -2.62 5.06
N THR A 612 -20.38 -1.86 3.98
CA THR A 612 -20.85 -2.39 2.69
C THR A 612 -19.94 -3.51 2.19
N TRP A 613 -18.62 -3.30 2.21
CA TRP A 613 -17.66 -4.32 1.79
C TRP A 613 -17.69 -5.55 2.72
N LYS A 614 -17.76 -5.33 4.03
CA LYS A 614 -17.78 -6.40 5.04
C LYS A 614 -19.05 -7.26 4.91
N CYS A 615 -20.22 -6.66 4.76
CA CYS A 615 -21.46 -7.38 4.50
C CYS A 615 -21.40 -8.16 3.19
N ALA A 616 -20.81 -7.59 2.14
CA ALA A 616 -20.71 -8.25 0.86
C ALA A 616 -19.76 -9.47 0.85
N ILE A 617 -18.65 -9.39 1.57
CA ILE A 617 -17.76 -10.54 1.80
C ILE A 617 -18.47 -11.60 2.65
N ALA A 618 -19.15 -11.16 3.72
CA ALA A 618 -19.85 -12.04 4.67
C ALA A 618 -20.97 -12.89 4.04
N GLY A 619 -21.33 -12.64 2.77
CA GLY A 619 -22.33 -13.41 2.06
C GLY A 619 -23.77 -13.05 2.41
N ILE A 620 -23.97 -12.05 3.27
CA ILE A 620 -25.26 -11.74 3.88
C ILE A 620 -26.08 -10.73 3.07
N PRO A 621 -27.41 -10.69 3.25
CA PRO A 621 -28.33 -9.85 2.48
C PRO A 621 -28.35 -8.39 2.91
N TYR A 622 -27.19 -7.78 3.12
CA TYR A 622 -27.06 -6.41 3.62
C TYR A 622 -26.24 -5.51 2.72
N GLY A 623 -26.65 -4.26 2.69
CA GLY A 623 -25.82 -3.13 2.34
C GLY A 623 -24.94 -2.68 3.51
N GLY A 624 -24.56 -1.40 3.53
CA GLY A 624 -23.74 -0.83 4.61
C GLY A 624 -24.22 0.53 5.08
N SER A 625 -24.17 0.71 6.40
CA SER A 625 -24.43 1.98 7.06
C SER A 625 -23.48 2.17 8.25
N LYS A 626 -23.51 3.35 8.86
CA LYS A 626 -22.91 3.59 10.17
C LYS A 626 -23.57 4.79 10.84
N GLY A 627 -23.61 4.78 12.17
CA GLY A 627 -23.99 5.95 12.97
C GLY A 627 -22.86 6.42 13.88
N GLY A 628 -22.99 7.63 14.37
CA GLY A 628 -22.09 8.18 15.38
C GLY A 628 -22.76 9.31 16.13
N ILE A 629 -22.53 9.39 17.44
CA ILE A 629 -23.06 10.44 18.31
C ILE A 629 -21.84 11.11 18.97
N ILE A 630 -21.76 12.44 18.85
CA ILE A 630 -20.67 13.23 19.42
C ILE A 630 -20.94 13.40 20.92
N ALA A 631 -20.50 12.42 21.71
CA ALA A 631 -20.69 12.41 23.15
C ALA A 631 -19.53 11.71 23.86
N ASN A 632 -19.17 12.18 25.06
CA ASN A 632 -18.24 11.47 25.94
C ASN A 632 -19.03 10.65 26.97
N PRO A 633 -19.03 9.32 26.88
CA PRO A 633 -19.83 8.46 27.76
C PRO A 633 -19.37 8.52 29.21
N ARG A 634 -18.11 8.88 29.50
CA ARG A 634 -17.63 9.07 30.88
C ARG A 634 -18.27 10.28 31.58
N ASN A 635 -18.84 11.20 30.80
CA ASN A 635 -19.48 12.42 31.31
C ASN A 635 -21.01 12.32 31.29
N LEU A 636 -21.58 11.21 30.80
CA LEU A 636 -23.02 10.97 30.81
C LEU A 636 -23.37 10.09 32.00
N ILE A 637 -24.21 10.60 32.90
CA ILE A 637 -24.92 9.74 33.87
C ILE A 637 -25.84 8.83 33.05
N ASP A 638 -25.95 7.54 33.40
CA ASP A 638 -26.73 6.51 32.68
C ASP A 638 -28.13 6.99 32.24
N ARG A 639 -28.78 7.84 33.04
CA ARG A 639 -30.07 8.44 32.72
C ARG A 639 -30.03 9.40 31.52
N LYS A 640 -29.02 10.27 31.40
CA LYS A 640 -28.88 11.22 30.27
C LYS A 640 -28.54 10.44 29.00
N ASP A 641 -27.68 9.44 29.12
CA ASP A 641 -27.30 8.54 28.03
C ASP A 641 -28.53 7.82 27.44
N ALA A 642 -29.37 7.23 28.29
CA ALA A 642 -30.60 6.59 27.84
C ALA A 642 -31.56 7.55 27.10
N LEU A 643 -31.67 8.81 27.53
CA LEU A 643 -32.47 9.83 26.84
C LEU A 643 -31.94 10.12 25.44
N VAL A 644 -30.62 10.28 25.28
CA VAL A 644 -29.96 10.54 24.00
C VAL A 644 -30.20 9.39 23.02
N ILE A 645 -30.05 8.15 23.47
CA ILE A 645 -30.30 6.96 22.63
C ILE A 645 -31.75 6.87 22.17
N ARG A 646 -32.69 7.18 23.07
CA ARG A 646 -34.12 7.20 22.75
C ARG A 646 -34.45 8.28 21.72
N GLU A 647 -33.97 9.51 21.94
CA GLU A 647 -34.15 10.61 20.98
C GLU A 647 -33.55 10.27 19.60
N TYR A 648 -32.35 9.69 19.58
CA TYR A 648 -31.71 9.22 18.34
C TYR A 648 -32.57 8.18 17.60
N SER A 649 -33.13 7.18 18.30
CA SER A 649 -34.07 6.19 17.74
C SER A 649 -35.32 6.85 17.18
N ARG A 650 -35.97 7.72 17.97
CA ARG A 650 -37.22 8.39 17.63
C ARG A 650 -37.08 9.28 16.40
N ASP A 651 -36.01 10.07 16.33
CA ASP A 651 -35.76 10.99 15.22
C ASP A 651 -35.38 10.26 13.94
N LEU A 652 -34.56 9.21 14.02
CA LEU A 652 -34.27 8.39 12.84
C LEU A 652 -35.53 7.71 12.30
N LYS A 653 -36.39 7.21 13.20
CA LYS A 653 -37.66 6.61 12.80
C LYS A 653 -38.59 7.61 12.16
N SER A 654 -38.77 8.80 12.74
CA SER A 654 -39.68 9.83 12.19
C SER A 654 -39.25 10.31 10.80
N ARG A 655 -37.95 10.23 10.48
CA ARG A 655 -37.39 10.50 9.16
C ARG A 655 -37.42 9.31 8.21
N ASN A 656 -37.98 8.17 8.62
CA ASN A 656 -37.93 6.91 7.88
C ASN A 656 -36.48 6.58 7.44
N ALA A 657 -35.54 6.72 8.38
CA ALA A 657 -34.12 6.43 8.17
C ALA A 657 -33.70 5.08 8.76
N ILE A 658 -34.52 4.45 9.60
CA ILE A 658 -34.28 3.12 10.17
C ILE A 658 -35.51 2.26 10.00
N GLY A 659 -35.31 0.94 9.96
CA GLY A 659 -36.41 -0.01 9.84
C GLY A 659 -35.87 -1.42 9.55
N PRO A 660 -36.64 -2.47 9.88
CA PRO A 660 -36.19 -3.86 9.76
C PRO A 660 -35.82 -4.27 8.33
N HIS A 661 -36.35 -3.59 7.32
CA HIS A 661 -36.05 -3.80 5.90
C HIS A 661 -35.40 -2.58 5.23
N LEU A 662 -34.97 -1.58 6.00
CA LEU A 662 -34.36 -0.34 5.50
C LEU A 662 -32.92 -0.19 5.99
N ASP A 663 -32.75 -0.05 7.30
CA ASP A 663 -31.45 0.12 7.95
C ASP A 663 -31.52 -0.40 9.40
N ILE A 664 -30.53 -1.22 9.77
CA ILE A 664 -30.53 -2.00 11.00
C ILE A 664 -29.31 -1.64 11.86
N PRO A 665 -29.46 -0.78 12.89
CA PRO A 665 -28.39 -0.44 13.81
C PRO A 665 -27.83 -1.62 14.62
N ALA A 666 -26.71 -1.39 15.31
CA ALA A 666 -26.00 -2.34 16.17
C ALA A 666 -25.09 -1.61 17.18
N PRO A 667 -24.53 -2.34 18.17
CA PRO A 667 -23.46 -1.83 18.98
C PRO A 667 -22.18 -1.56 18.17
N ASP A 668 -21.39 -0.61 18.68
CA ASP A 668 -20.06 -0.23 18.25
C ASP A 668 -19.32 0.38 19.47
N VAL A 669 -18.26 1.18 19.26
CA VAL A 669 -17.48 1.77 20.36
C VAL A 669 -18.39 2.55 21.32
N ASN A 670 -18.29 2.20 22.62
CA ASN A 670 -19.07 2.74 23.73
C ASN A 670 -20.59 2.54 23.69
N THR A 671 -21.11 1.69 22.80
CA THR A 671 -22.50 1.23 22.82
C THR A 671 -22.56 -0.26 23.09
N ASN A 672 -23.65 -0.74 23.70
CA ASN A 672 -23.77 -2.12 24.18
C ASN A 672 -25.21 -2.62 24.11
N ALA A 673 -25.45 -3.85 24.57
CA ALA A 673 -26.76 -4.50 24.55
C ALA A 673 -27.84 -3.72 25.32
N THR A 674 -27.48 -3.05 26.42
CA THR A 674 -28.39 -2.19 27.17
C THR A 674 -28.88 -1.03 26.31
N LYS A 675 -27.97 -0.34 25.61
CA LYS A 675 -28.34 0.76 24.69
C LYS A 675 -29.21 0.28 23.52
N MET A 676 -28.96 -0.92 22.99
CA MET A 676 -29.83 -1.50 21.95
C MET A 676 -31.24 -1.77 22.48
N SER A 677 -31.37 -2.10 23.77
CA SER A 677 -32.66 -2.32 24.42
C SER A 677 -33.45 -1.01 24.53
N TRP A 678 -32.81 0.10 24.92
CA TRP A 678 -33.44 1.43 24.92
C TRP A 678 -33.86 1.88 23.51
N PHE A 679 -33.01 1.60 22.52
CA PHE A 679 -33.26 1.96 21.13
C PHE A 679 -34.52 1.29 20.57
N VAL A 680 -34.66 -0.03 20.72
CA VAL A 680 -35.82 -0.78 20.23
C VAL A 680 -37.07 -0.52 21.06
N ASP A 681 -36.93 -0.30 22.37
CA ASP A 681 -38.05 0.07 23.24
C ASP A 681 -38.68 1.39 22.78
N GLU A 682 -37.87 2.40 22.47
CA GLU A 682 -38.37 3.67 21.95
C GLU A 682 -38.99 3.53 20.54
N TYR A 683 -38.39 2.69 19.69
CA TYR A 683 -38.93 2.41 18.37
C TYR A 683 -40.33 1.77 18.48
N LEU A 684 -40.47 0.77 19.35
CA LEU A 684 -41.74 0.08 19.65
C LEU A 684 -42.77 1.04 20.23
N LYS A 685 -42.39 1.82 21.25
CA LYS A 685 -43.25 2.84 21.87
C LYS A 685 -43.85 3.75 20.81
N SER A 686 -43.02 4.29 19.93
CA SER A 686 -43.47 5.18 18.86
C SER A 686 -44.45 4.48 17.89
N SER A 687 -44.27 3.19 17.57
CA SER A 687 -45.21 2.46 16.69
C SER A 687 -46.56 2.28 17.39
N ILE A 688 -46.52 1.84 18.64
CA ILE A 688 -47.70 1.48 19.42
C ILE A 688 -48.53 2.72 19.76
N GLU A 689 -47.90 3.83 20.18
CA GLU A 689 -48.58 5.08 20.50
C GLU A 689 -49.26 5.71 19.28
N ASN A 690 -48.63 5.62 18.11
CA ASN A 690 -49.18 6.08 16.84
C ASN A 690 -50.22 5.11 16.24
N ARG A 691 -50.50 3.98 16.92
CA ARG A 691 -51.33 2.87 16.41
C ARG A 691 -50.87 2.35 15.04
N ASP A 692 -49.57 2.40 14.80
CA ASP A 692 -48.95 1.80 13.63
C ASP A 692 -48.79 0.29 13.87
N SER A 693 -49.73 -0.49 13.32
CA SER A 693 -49.70 -1.95 13.41
C SER A 693 -48.88 -2.60 12.30
N SER A 694 -48.24 -1.83 11.40
CA SER A 694 -47.50 -2.38 10.26
C SER A 694 -46.32 -3.26 10.67
N ASP A 695 -45.78 -3.03 11.87
CA ASP A 695 -44.72 -3.85 12.46
C ASP A 695 -45.20 -5.24 12.92
N TRP A 696 -46.51 -5.46 13.09
CA TRP A 696 -47.08 -6.72 13.57
C TRP A 696 -47.66 -7.54 12.41
N LEU A 697 -47.10 -8.73 12.21
CA LEU A 697 -47.57 -9.68 11.20
C LEU A 697 -48.30 -10.84 11.89
N THR A 698 -49.63 -10.76 11.89
CA THR A 698 -50.54 -11.79 12.43
C THR A 698 -51.40 -12.43 11.35
N GLY A 699 -51.67 -11.71 10.25
CA GLY A 699 -52.68 -12.10 9.25
C GLY A 699 -54.14 -12.00 9.74
N ASP A 700 -54.36 -11.55 10.98
CA ASP A 700 -55.67 -11.45 11.65
C ASP A 700 -55.84 -10.07 12.30
N ALA A 701 -56.82 -9.30 11.82
CA ALA A 701 -57.12 -7.97 12.31
C ALA A 701 -57.58 -7.96 13.78
N GLU A 702 -58.35 -8.97 14.21
CA GLU A 702 -58.84 -9.06 15.58
C GLU A 702 -57.70 -9.39 16.56
N LEU A 703 -56.81 -10.30 16.17
CA LEU A 703 -55.60 -10.60 16.94
C LEU A 703 -54.68 -9.38 17.02
N THR A 704 -54.52 -8.65 15.92
CA THR A 704 -53.74 -7.40 15.89
C THR A 704 -54.29 -6.37 16.86
N ASP A 705 -55.61 -6.17 16.88
CA ASP A 705 -56.25 -5.26 17.83
C ASP A 705 -56.08 -5.73 19.28
N LYS A 706 -56.19 -7.04 19.56
CA LYS A 706 -55.92 -7.60 20.89
C LYS A 706 -54.49 -7.32 21.34
N ILE A 707 -53.51 -7.55 20.47
CA ILE A 707 -52.09 -7.26 20.73
C ILE A 707 -51.89 -5.77 21.03
N MET A 708 -52.39 -4.88 20.17
CA MET A 708 -52.24 -3.43 20.38
C MET A 708 -52.92 -2.97 21.67
N ASN A 709 -54.02 -3.60 22.06
CA ASN A 709 -54.71 -3.31 23.33
C ASN A 709 -53.93 -3.77 24.57
N ASP A 710 -53.14 -4.85 24.49
CA ASP A 710 -52.31 -5.35 25.58
C ASP A 710 -51.21 -4.33 26.02
N PHE A 711 -50.87 -3.36 25.16
CA PHE A 711 -49.92 -2.28 25.48
C PHE A 711 -50.56 -1.02 26.10
N ARG A 712 -51.90 -0.86 26.02
CA ARG A 712 -52.60 0.34 26.54
C ARG A 712 -52.26 0.71 28.00
N PRO A 713 -52.06 -0.24 28.94
CA PRO A 713 -51.72 0.11 30.32
C PRO A 713 -50.40 0.91 30.44
N LEU A 714 -49.45 0.69 29.53
CA LEU A 714 -48.13 1.32 29.57
C LEU A 714 -48.17 2.80 29.20
N HIS A 715 -49.14 3.23 28.38
CA HIS A 715 -49.24 4.62 27.91
C HIS A 715 -49.44 5.64 29.05
N LYS A 716 -49.92 5.18 30.21
CA LYS A 716 -50.21 6.03 31.37
C LYS A 716 -49.20 5.85 32.50
N GLN A 717 -48.22 4.95 32.36
CA GLN A 717 -47.23 4.68 33.39
C GLN A 717 -45.99 5.56 33.20
N PRO A 718 -45.60 6.36 34.22
CA PRO A 718 -44.29 7.00 34.21
C PRO A 718 -43.22 5.91 34.31
N SER A 719 -42.31 5.88 33.34
CA SER A 719 -41.18 4.95 33.30
C SER A 719 -39.86 5.70 33.36
N SER A 720 -38.86 5.08 34.00
CA SER A 720 -37.51 5.61 33.98
C SER A 720 -36.94 5.51 32.55
N PRO A 721 -36.14 6.48 32.07
CA PRO A 721 -35.48 6.38 30.77
C PRO A 721 -34.64 5.10 30.60
N MET A 722 -34.16 4.52 31.70
CA MET A 722 -33.32 3.31 31.72
C MET A 722 -34.12 2.00 31.65
N GLU A 723 -35.43 2.02 31.93
CA GLU A 723 -36.31 0.85 31.83
C GLU A 723 -36.73 0.62 30.38
N THR A 724 -37.26 -0.56 30.04
CA THR A 724 -37.70 -0.90 28.68
C THR A 724 -39.09 -1.56 28.65
N PRO A 725 -40.13 -0.88 29.17
CA PRO A 725 -41.43 -1.50 29.41
C PRO A 725 -42.14 -1.97 28.13
N TYR A 726 -41.96 -1.29 27.00
CA TYR A 726 -42.58 -1.70 25.73
C TYR A 726 -41.88 -2.92 25.15
N LEU A 727 -40.55 -2.98 25.24
CA LEU A 727 -39.80 -4.16 24.83
C LEU A 727 -40.11 -5.38 25.71
N ASP A 728 -40.12 -5.20 27.02
CA ASP A 728 -40.44 -6.28 27.97
C ASP A 728 -41.86 -6.80 27.72
N LYS A 729 -42.82 -5.90 27.48
CA LYS A 729 -44.19 -6.27 27.11
C LYS A 729 -44.28 -6.96 25.76
N CYS A 730 -43.49 -6.54 24.78
CA CYS A 730 -43.40 -7.20 23.47
C CYS A 730 -42.94 -8.66 23.63
N MET A 731 -41.94 -8.91 24.49
CA MET A 731 -41.49 -10.28 24.78
C MET A 731 -42.57 -11.13 25.47
N GLU A 732 -43.41 -10.56 26.32
CA GLU A 732 -44.58 -11.25 26.89
C GLU A 732 -45.64 -11.56 25.83
N VAL A 733 -45.95 -10.59 24.96
CA VAL A 733 -46.95 -10.73 23.89
C VAL A 733 -46.55 -11.82 22.91
N LEU A 734 -45.27 -11.86 22.48
CA LEU A 734 -44.78 -12.91 21.57
C LEU A 734 -44.78 -14.31 22.19
N LYS A 735 -44.67 -14.41 23.53
CA LYS A 735 -44.87 -15.68 24.26
C LYS A 735 -46.35 -16.08 24.33
N LYS A 736 -47.24 -15.08 24.50
CA LYS A 736 -48.69 -15.27 24.59
C LYS A 736 -49.32 -15.64 23.24
N TYR A 737 -48.81 -15.08 22.14
CA TYR A 737 -49.27 -15.30 20.77
C TYR A 737 -48.10 -15.74 19.88
N PRO A 738 -47.69 -17.03 19.91
CA PRO A 738 -46.55 -17.53 19.14
C PRO A 738 -46.69 -17.35 17.62
N GLU A 739 -47.92 -17.28 17.11
CA GLU A 739 -48.25 -17.03 15.72
C GLU A 739 -47.97 -15.60 15.25
N ALA A 740 -47.88 -14.65 16.19
CA ALA A 740 -47.57 -13.25 15.89
C ALA A 740 -46.07 -13.05 15.67
N LYS A 741 -45.73 -12.16 14.73
CA LYS A 741 -44.34 -11.72 14.48
C LYS A 741 -44.24 -10.21 14.62
N CYS A 742 -43.18 -9.74 15.26
CA CYS A 742 -42.93 -8.31 15.46
C CYS A 742 -41.68 -7.89 14.69
N GLN A 743 -41.87 -7.25 13.54
CA GLN A 743 -40.77 -6.78 12.70
C GLN A 743 -39.94 -5.69 13.41
N ALA A 744 -40.56 -4.88 14.28
CA ALA A 744 -39.85 -3.89 15.09
C ALA A 744 -38.73 -4.50 15.94
N LEU A 745 -38.83 -5.76 16.37
CA LEU A 745 -37.78 -6.44 17.13
C LEU A 745 -36.49 -6.65 16.31
N ALA A 746 -36.60 -6.63 14.98
CA ALA A 746 -35.50 -6.75 14.03
C ALA A 746 -34.92 -5.39 13.60
N VAL A 747 -35.42 -4.25 14.12
CA VAL A 747 -34.90 -2.92 13.77
C VAL A 747 -33.45 -2.74 14.22
N VAL A 748 -33.02 -3.42 15.28
CA VAL A 748 -31.66 -3.35 15.85
C VAL A 748 -31.19 -4.74 16.24
N THR A 749 -29.86 -4.94 16.21
CA THR A 749 -29.20 -6.21 16.59
C THR A 749 -28.23 -5.99 17.74
N GLY A 750 -27.74 -7.05 18.37
CA GLY A 750 -26.86 -6.97 19.54
C GLY A 750 -27.62 -6.73 20.84
N LYS A 751 -28.88 -7.17 20.92
CA LYS A 751 -29.73 -7.07 22.12
C LYS A 751 -29.33 -8.13 23.17
N PRO A 752 -29.75 -7.99 24.44
CA PRO A 752 -29.70 -9.09 25.41
C PRO A 752 -30.51 -10.30 24.95
N ALA A 753 -30.07 -11.52 25.28
CA ALA A 753 -30.70 -12.75 24.81
C ALA A 753 -32.18 -12.87 25.24
N ASP A 754 -32.49 -12.47 26.47
CA ASP A 754 -33.84 -12.40 27.02
C ASP A 754 -34.73 -11.33 26.35
N LYS A 755 -34.13 -10.43 25.58
CA LYS A 755 -34.77 -9.33 24.83
C LYS A 755 -34.64 -9.49 23.31
N GLY A 756 -34.55 -10.73 22.85
CA GLY A 756 -34.50 -11.08 21.42
C GLY A 756 -33.12 -10.94 20.78
N GLY A 757 -32.06 -10.90 21.58
CA GLY A 757 -30.68 -11.08 21.12
C GLY A 757 -30.37 -12.53 20.75
N SER A 758 -29.42 -12.74 19.85
CA SER A 758 -28.94 -14.10 19.53
C SER A 758 -27.93 -14.59 20.57
N LEU A 759 -28.00 -15.88 20.92
CA LEU A 759 -26.98 -16.52 21.74
C LEU A 759 -25.60 -16.46 21.06
N GLY A 760 -24.53 -16.43 21.85
CA GLY A 760 -23.14 -16.42 21.35
C GLY A 760 -22.68 -15.10 20.70
N ARG A 761 -23.54 -14.07 20.61
CA ARG A 761 -23.21 -12.83 19.90
C ARG A 761 -21.99 -12.08 20.46
N ALA A 762 -21.76 -12.13 21.77
CA ALA A 762 -20.63 -11.44 22.41
C ALA A 762 -19.27 -12.01 21.97
N GLU A 763 -19.18 -13.32 21.79
CA GLU A 763 -17.94 -14.05 21.49
C GLU A 763 -17.74 -14.30 19.99
N SER A 764 -18.78 -14.06 19.17
CA SER A 764 -18.81 -14.50 17.76
C SER A 764 -17.69 -13.94 16.90
N THR A 765 -17.21 -12.72 17.16
CA THR A 765 -16.06 -12.16 16.45
C THR A 765 -14.78 -12.94 16.74
N GLY A 766 -14.50 -13.24 18.01
CA GLY A 766 -13.32 -14.01 18.40
C GLY A 766 -13.39 -15.46 17.95
N LEU A 767 -14.59 -16.07 17.99
CA LEU A 767 -14.81 -17.40 17.41
C LEU A 767 -14.53 -17.39 15.90
N GLY A 768 -14.96 -16.36 15.18
CA GLY A 768 -14.66 -16.19 13.76
C GLY A 768 -13.17 -16.07 13.46
N VAL A 769 -12.43 -15.33 14.28
CA VAL A 769 -10.96 -15.23 14.21
C VAL A 769 -10.31 -16.60 14.37
N PHE A 770 -10.76 -17.40 15.33
CA PHE A 770 -10.27 -18.76 15.54
C PHE A 770 -10.58 -19.68 14.35
N ILE A 771 -11.79 -19.66 13.82
CA ILE A 771 -12.17 -20.47 12.63
C ILE A 771 -11.29 -20.09 11.43
N ALA A 772 -11.11 -18.79 11.17
CA ALA A 772 -10.25 -18.34 10.07
C ALA A 772 -8.77 -18.69 10.30
N LEU A 773 -8.30 -18.68 11.55
CA LEU A 773 -6.97 -19.17 11.90
C LEU A 773 -6.81 -20.66 11.58
N LYS A 774 -7.79 -21.51 11.90
CA LYS A 774 -7.77 -22.95 11.53
C LYS A 774 -7.62 -23.11 10.01
N LYS A 775 -8.41 -22.36 9.23
CA LYS A 775 -8.31 -22.38 7.77
C LYS A 775 -6.96 -21.89 7.24
N ALA A 776 -6.39 -20.85 7.87
CA ALA A 776 -5.05 -20.38 7.54
C ALA A 776 -3.97 -21.42 7.87
N ALA A 777 -4.10 -22.10 9.01
CA ALA A 777 -3.21 -23.18 9.44
C ALA A 777 -3.24 -24.36 8.46
N ASP A 778 -4.43 -24.82 8.08
CA ASP A 778 -4.62 -25.88 7.09
C ASP A 778 -4.00 -25.51 5.75
N HIS A 779 -4.27 -24.30 5.26
CA HIS A 779 -3.71 -23.79 4.02
C HIS A 779 -2.17 -23.71 4.05
N LYS A 780 -1.59 -23.41 5.21
CA LYS A 780 -0.13 -23.33 5.42
C LYS A 780 0.49 -24.65 5.89
N ASN A 781 -0.29 -25.73 5.96
CA ASN A 781 0.13 -27.05 6.45
C ASN A 781 0.75 -27.01 7.86
N ILE A 782 0.19 -26.17 8.75
CA ILE A 782 0.61 -26.06 10.15
C ILE A 782 -0.37 -26.86 11.01
N LYS A 783 0.12 -27.89 11.72
CA LYS A 783 -0.69 -28.61 12.71
C LYS A 783 -0.85 -27.74 13.96
N LEU A 784 -2.08 -27.56 14.45
CA LEU A 784 -2.36 -26.78 15.67
C LEU A 784 -1.67 -27.38 16.90
N LYS A 785 -1.83 -28.68 17.11
CA LYS A 785 -1.22 -29.38 18.25
C LYS A 785 0.30 -29.23 18.23
N GLY A 786 0.85 -28.57 19.24
CA GLY A 786 2.28 -28.31 19.40
C GLY A 786 2.80 -27.04 18.72
N ALA A 787 1.94 -26.30 17.98
CA ALA A 787 2.27 -24.99 17.46
C ALA A 787 2.34 -23.93 18.57
N THR A 788 2.84 -22.75 18.22
CA THR A 788 3.00 -21.61 19.14
C THR A 788 2.18 -20.42 18.67
N ALA A 789 1.56 -19.71 19.62
CA ALA A 789 0.76 -18.52 19.33
C ALA A 789 1.05 -17.37 20.29
N ALA A 790 0.88 -16.14 19.81
CA ALA A 790 0.82 -14.95 20.64
C ALA A 790 -0.41 -14.11 20.28
N ILE A 791 -1.01 -13.46 21.28
CA ILE A 791 -2.28 -12.74 21.12
C ILE A 791 -2.12 -11.31 21.62
N GLN A 792 -2.28 -10.36 20.71
CA GLN A 792 -2.33 -8.94 21.06
C GLN A 792 -3.77 -8.55 21.38
N GLY A 793 -4.06 -8.25 22.63
CA GLY A 793 -5.38 -7.89 23.14
C GLY A 793 -6.11 -9.07 23.77
N VAL A 794 -6.61 -8.89 25.00
CA VAL A 794 -7.36 -9.90 25.78
C VAL A 794 -8.80 -9.46 26.05
N GLY A 795 -9.37 -8.63 25.19
CA GLY A 795 -10.81 -8.28 25.22
C GLY A 795 -11.68 -9.32 24.51
N ASN A 796 -12.96 -8.99 24.28
CA ASN A 796 -13.97 -9.89 23.68
C ASN A 796 -13.54 -10.59 22.37
N VAL A 797 -12.63 -9.99 21.60
CA VAL A 797 -12.12 -10.59 20.35
C VAL A 797 -10.92 -11.53 20.60
N GLY A 798 -10.08 -11.21 21.59
CA GLY A 798 -8.85 -11.95 21.88
C GLY A 798 -9.01 -13.12 22.86
N GLN A 799 -9.99 -13.07 23.77
CA GLN A 799 -10.22 -14.18 24.71
C GLN A 799 -10.69 -15.48 24.03
N PRO A 800 -11.68 -15.47 23.11
CA PRO A 800 -12.11 -16.71 22.47
C PRO A 800 -10.99 -17.46 21.73
N PRO A 801 -10.15 -16.83 20.87
CA PRO A 801 -9.04 -17.53 20.24
C PRO A 801 -7.99 -17.99 21.27
N ALA A 802 -7.77 -17.27 22.38
CA ALA A 802 -6.88 -17.74 23.43
C ALA A 802 -7.33 -19.09 24.02
N LYS A 803 -8.60 -19.18 24.44
CA LYS A 803 -9.20 -20.41 25.01
C LYS A 803 -9.20 -21.55 24.00
N LEU A 804 -9.66 -21.29 22.77
CA LEU A 804 -9.84 -22.31 21.74
C LEU A 804 -8.50 -22.84 21.20
N LEU A 805 -7.50 -21.98 21.03
CA LEU A 805 -6.14 -22.41 20.65
C LEU A 805 -5.53 -23.30 21.73
N HIS A 806 -5.69 -22.94 23.00
CA HIS A 806 -5.23 -23.75 24.13
C HIS A 806 -5.88 -25.13 24.13
N ALA A 807 -7.21 -25.20 23.94
CA ALA A 807 -7.97 -26.45 23.87
C ALA A 807 -7.52 -27.37 22.72
N GLU A 808 -7.10 -26.82 21.57
CA GLU A 808 -6.53 -27.57 20.43
C GLU A 808 -5.06 -27.97 20.63
N GLY A 809 -4.46 -27.66 21.78
CA GLY A 809 -3.08 -28.01 22.12
C GLY A 809 -2.03 -27.08 21.50
N VAL A 810 -2.40 -25.84 21.15
CA VAL A 810 -1.45 -24.77 20.78
C VAL A 810 -0.86 -24.18 22.06
N ARG A 811 0.46 -23.99 22.11
CA ARG A 811 1.10 -23.26 23.20
C ARG A 811 0.95 -21.76 22.96
N VAL A 812 0.03 -21.12 23.66
CA VAL A 812 -0.07 -19.66 23.70
C VAL A 812 1.07 -19.14 24.58
N VAL A 813 2.09 -18.56 23.97
CA VAL A 813 3.35 -18.16 24.66
C VAL A 813 3.38 -16.70 25.08
N ALA A 814 2.50 -15.86 24.54
CA ALA A 814 2.39 -14.45 24.95
C ALA A 814 0.99 -13.89 24.78
N ILE A 815 0.59 -13.01 25.70
CA ILE A 815 -0.60 -12.18 25.61
C ILE A 815 -0.25 -10.75 26.04
N THR A 816 -0.74 -9.74 25.32
CA THR A 816 -0.61 -8.32 25.69
C THR A 816 -1.96 -7.61 25.81
N ASP A 817 -2.02 -6.53 26.57
CA ASP A 817 -3.15 -5.59 26.65
C ASP A 817 -2.65 -4.13 26.78
N ALA A 818 -3.52 -3.20 27.19
CA ALA A 818 -3.14 -1.79 27.34
C ALA A 818 -2.11 -1.55 28.46
N SER A 819 -1.97 -2.47 29.42
CA SER A 819 -1.07 -2.36 30.57
C SER A 819 0.33 -2.94 30.33
N GLY A 820 0.50 -3.76 29.29
CA GLY A 820 1.73 -4.47 28.95
C GLY A 820 1.43 -5.90 28.50
N GLY A 821 2.40 -6.81 28.57
CA GLY A 821 2.17 -8.21 28.26
C GLY A 821 2.95 -9.18 29.12
N ILE A 822 2.55 -10.44 29.04
CA ILE A 822 3.18 -11.58 29.70
C ILE A 822 3.64 -12.56 28.62
N TYR A 823 4.83 -13.14 28.81
CA TYR A 823 5.41 -14.15 27.95
C TYR A 823 5.91 -15.35 28.76
N ASN A 824 5.59 -16.56 28.31
CA ASN A 824 6.13 -17.80 28.82
C ASN A 824 6.43 -18.74 27.65
N PRO A 825 7.71 -19.07 27.36
CA PRO A 825 8.08 -19.93 26.23
C PRO A 825 7.52 -21.36 26.36
N SER A 826 7.22 -21.80 27.58
CA SER A 826 6.63 -23.11 27.85
C SER A 826 5.10 -23.12 27.66
N GLY A 827 4.49 -21.96 27.44
CA GLY A 827 3.04 -21.75 27.36
C GLY A 827 2.48 -21.10 28.62
N LEU A 828 1.48 -20.23 28.44
CA LEU A 828 0.71 -19.60 29.51
C LEU A 828 -0.46 -20.50 29.92
N ASP A 829 -0.81 -20.47 31.21
CA ASP A 829 -2.08 -21.02 31.70
C ASP A 829 -3.19 -20.03 31.36
N ILE A 830 -3.98 -20.36 30.34
CA ILE A 830 -4.96 -19.44 29.77
C ILE A 830 -6.16 -19.25 30.68
N ASP A 831 -6.57 -20.29 31.41
CA ASP A 831 -7.66 -20.16 32.37
C ASP A 831 -7.25 -19.22 33.52
N ALA A 832 -6.03 -19.37 34.04
CA ALA A 832 -5.50 -18.48 35.07
C ALA A 832 -5.30 -17.04 34.57
N VAL A 833 -4.85 -16.84 33.33
CA VAL A 833 -4.73 -15.49 32.73
C VAL A 833 -6.08 -14.80 32.66
N LEU A 834 -7.12 -15.52 32.23
CA LEU A 834 -8.44 -14.94 32.06
C LEU A 834 -9.14 -14.70 33.40
N GLU A 835 -8.99 -15.62 34.37
CA GLU A 835 -9.45 -15.40 35.74
C GLU A 835 -8.79 -14.16 36.37
N HIS A 836 -7.49 -13.95 36.15
CA HIS A 836 -6.79 -12.75 36.59
C HIS A 836 -7.38 -11.49 35.96
N VAL A 837 -7.59 -11.48 34.64
CA VAL A 837 -8.16 -10.33 33.93
C VAL A 837 -9.60 -10.04 34.42
N ASP A 838 -10.41 -11.07 34.67
CA ASP A 838 -11.79 -10.89 35.12
C ASP A 838 -11.90 -10.42 36.59
N THR A 839 -10.94 -10.80 37.44
CA THR A 839 -10.94 -10.48 38.88
C THR A 839 -10.13 -9.23 39.24
N ALA A 840 -9.19 -8.81 38.39
CA ALA A 840 -8.40 -7.61 38.60
C ALA A 840 -9.31 -6.36 38.58
N GLY A 841 -9.15 -5.48 39.58
CA GLY A 841 -10.01 -4.29 39.73
C GLY A 841 -10.02 -3.32 38.54
N GLU A 842 -8.99 -3.35 37.69
CA GLU A 842 -8.92 -2.56 36.45
C GLU A 842 -9.10 -3.40 35.17
N GLY A 843 -9.22 -4.73 35.27
CA GLY A 843 -9.40 -5.61 34.11
C GLY A 843 -8.17 -5.77 33.21
N PHE A 844 -6.96 -5.66 33.78
CA PHE A 844 -5.69 -5.69 33.04
C PHE A 844 -4.78 -6.86 33.43
N LEU A 845 -3.89 -7.27 32.53
CA LEU A 845 -2.88 -8.33 32.69
C LEU A 845 -1.79 -7.98 33.70
N LYS A 846 -1.55 -6.69 33.97
CA LYS A 846 -0.52 -6.25 34.90
C LYS A 846 -0.66 -6.94 36.26
N GLY A 847 0.44 -7.49 36.75
CA GLY A 847 0.49 -8.18 38.05
C GLY A 847 0.21 -9.69 37.99
N PHE A 848 -0.03 -10.28 36.82
CA PHE A 848 -0.15 -11.73 36.69
C PHE A 848 1.21 -12.44 36.88
N GLU A 849 1.30 -13.38 37.84
CA GLU A 849 2.57 -14.03 38.24
C GLU A 849 2.94 -15.30 37.42
N GLY A 850 2.30 -15.57 36.28
CA GLY A 850 2.50 -16.79 35.48
C GLY A 850 3.49 -16.72 34.30
N GLY A 851 4.28 -15.65 34.19
CA GLY A 851 5.28 -15.49 33.12
C GLY A 851 6.18 -14.27 33.30
N ARG A 852 7.09 -14.03 32.36
CA ARG A 852 7.94 -12.81 32.34
C ARG A 852 7.22 -11.68 31.61
N GLU A 853 7.42 -10.45 32.08
CA GLU A 853 6.91 -9.27 31.39
C GLU A 853 7.50 -9.14 29.98
N ILE A 854 6.67 -8.73 29.02
CA ILE A 854 7.05 -8.35 27.66
C ILE A 854 6.37 -7.02 27.31
N THR A 855 7.03 -6.18 26.53
CA THR A 855 6.41 -4.94 26.04
C THR A 855 5.39 -5.24 24.96
N ASN A 856 4.45 -4.32 24.74
CA ASN A 856 3.46 -4.45 23.66
C ASN A 856 4.11 -4.57 22.27
N ASP A 857 5.25 -3.92 22.04
CA ASP A 857 6.01 -4.08 20.79
C ASP A 857 6.83 -5.38 20.76
N GLY A 858 7.21 -5.90 21.93
CA GLY A 858 8.02 -7.11 22.04
C GLY A 858 7.31 -8.35 21.47
N ILE A 859 5.98 -8.38 21.50
CA ILE A 859 5.18 -9.49 20.96
C ILE A 859 5.42 -9.71 19.46
N PHE A 860 5.67 -8.65 18.69
CA PHE A 860 5.86 -8.73 17.24
C PHE A 860 7.16 -9.44 16.88
N GLY A 861 8.19 -9.33 17.74
CA GLY A 861 9.52 -9.92 17.51
C GLY A 861 9.64 -11.41 17.84
N LEU A 862 8.56 -12.03 18.33
CA LEU A 862 8.54 -13.43 18.72
C LEU A 862 8.57 -14.36 17.50
N ASP A 863 9.41 -15.40 17.57
CA ASP A 863 9.44 -16.48 16.58
C ASP A 863 8.36 -17.52 16.94
N ILE A 864 7.21 -17.42 16.28
CA ILE A 864 5.98 -18.16 16.59
C ILE A 864 5.24 -18.55 15.31
N ASP A 865 4.32 -19.51 15.41
CA ASP A 865 3.52 -19.93 14.26
C ASP A 865 2.38 -18.94 13.98
N PHE A 866 1.65 -18.51 15.02
CA PHE A 866 0.47 -17.65 14.88
C PHE A 866 0.59 -16.36 15.71
N LEU A 867 0.31 -15.21 15.08
CA LEU A 867 0.13 -13.92 15.76
C LEU A 867 -1.31 -13.44 15.54
N VAL A 868 -2.09 -13.35 16.61
CA VAL A 868 -3.46 -12.84 16.58
C VAL A 868 -3.46 -11.36 16.98
N LEU A 869 -3.91 -10.48 16.09
CA LEU A 869 -3.98 -9.03 16.33
C LEU A 869 -5.41 -8.62 16.66
N ALA A 870 -5.73 -8.45 17.95
CA ALA A 870 -7.09 -8.23 18.44
C ALA A 870 -7.23 -6.97 19.33
N ALA A 871 -6.33 -6.00 19.18
CA ALA A 871 -6.30 -4.78 20.00
C ALA A 871 -6.50 -3.48 19.19
N LEU A 872 -5.45 -3.02 18.49
CA LEU A 872 -5.37 -1.68 17.91
C LEU A 872 -5.26 -1.70 16.39
N GLU A 873 -5.76 -0.63 15.76
CA GLU A 873 -5.44 -0.28 14.38
C GLU A 873 -3.95 0.05 14.23
N ASN A 874 -3.37 -0.22 13.06
CA ASN A 874 -1.98 0.09 12.71
C ASN A 874 -0.92 -0.45 13.69
N ALA A 875 -1.24 -1.53 14.41
CA ALA A 875 -0.32 -2.22 15.31
C ALA A 875 0.97 -2.70 14.61
N ILE A 876 0.89 -3.05 13.33
CA ILE A 876 2.04 -3.38 12.48
C ILE A 876 2.24 -2.32 11.40
N ASP A 877 3.34 -1.59 11.52
CA ASP A 877 3.76 -0.50 10.64
C ASP A 877 5.27 -0.58 10.31
N ARG A 878 6.08 0.37 10.77
CA ARG A 878 7.54 0.38 10.74
C ARG A 878 8.14 -0.80 11.52
N ASN A 879 7.44 -1.31 12.52
CA ASN A 879 7.86 -2.50 13.27
C ASN A 879 7.73 -3.81 12.46
N ALA A 880 7.13 -3.79 11.26
CA ALA A 880 6.97 -4.95 10.38
C ALA A 880 8.29 -5.68 10.07
N TYR A 881 9.42 -4.98 10.10
CA TYR A 881 10.76 -5.58 9.95
C TYR A 881 11.14 -6.52 11.10
N GLY A 882 10.60 -6.31 12.29
CA GLY A 882 10.81 -7.18 13.45
C GLY A 882 9.92 -8.43 13.44
N VAL A 883 8.85 -8.45 12.65
CA VAL A 883 7.86 -9.53 12.65
C VAL A 883 8.46 -10.85 12.14
N LYS A 884 8.30 -11.91 12.93
CA LYS A 884 8.77 -13.29 12.65
C LYS A 884 7.66 -14.35 12.63
N ALA A 885 6.42 -13.99 12.94
CA ALA A 885 5.31 -14.93 12.91
C ALA A 885 5.12 -15.54 11.51
N LYS A 886 4.73 -16.81 11.41
CA LYS A 886 4.46 -17.45 10.11
C LYS A 886 3.08 -17.06 9.55
N VAL A 887 2.11 -16.93 10.43
CA VAL A 887 0.73 -16.55 10.13
C VAL A 887 0.29 -15.41 11.03
N ILE A 888 -0.26 -14.35 10.44
CA ILE A 888 -0.92 -13.24 11.14
C ILE A 888 -2.42 -13.35 10.90
N VAL A 889 -3.21 -13.24 11.97
CA VAL A 889 -4.68 -13.25 11.88
C VAL A 889 -5.23 -11.97 12.51
N GLU A 890 -5.97 -11.20 11.73
CA GLU A 890 -6.41 -9.86 12.12
C GLU A 890 -7.80 -9.86 12.76
N GLY A 891 -7.87 -9.95 14.08
CA GLY A 891 -9.14 -9.80 14.80
C GLY A 891 -9.65 -8.34 14.87
N ALA A 892 -8.73 -7.39 15.06
CA ALA A 892 -9.02 -5.96 15.01
C ALA A 892 -9.27 -5.49 13.56
N ASN A 893 -9.88 -4.33 13.39
CA ASN A 893 -9.94 -3.69 12.07
C ASN A 893 -8.60 -3.01 11.79
N GLY A 894 -8.08 -3.12 10.56
CA GLY A 894 -6.86 -2.47 10.09
C GLY A 894 -5.62 -2.56 11.00
N PRO A 895 -5.31 -3.70 11.66
CA PRO A 895 -4.16 -3.76 12.58
C PRO A 895 -2.82 -3.74 11.84
N VAL A 896 -2.80 -4.01 10.53
CA VAL A 896 -1.60 -3.97 9.69
C VAL A 896 -1.76 -2.86 8.65
N THR A 897 -0.83 -1.91 8.63
CA THR A 897 -0.80 -0.84 7.63
C THR A 897 -0.50 -1.38 6.23
N PRO A 898 -0.85 -0.67 5.13
CA PRO A 898 -0.47 -1.10 3.78
C PRO A 898 1.04 -1.26 3.56
N GLU A 899 1.87 -0.53 4.31
CA GLU A 899 3.32 -0.70 4.30
C GLU A 899 3.74 -1.95 5.06
N GLY A 900 3.21 -2.14 6.27
CA GLY A 900 3.45 -3.34 7.08
C GLY A 900 3.04 -4.62 6.36
N ASP A 901 1.88 -4.61 5.69
CA ASP A 901 1.32 -5.73 4.92
C ASP A 901 2.34 -6.19 3.86
N ARG A 902 2.87 -5.25 3.06
CA ARG A 902 3.89 -5.53 2.04
C ARG A 902 5.19 -6.08 2.62
N ILE A 903 5.63 -5.57 3.78
CA ILE A 903 6.88 -6.00 4.41
C ILE A 903 6.73 -7.43 4.95
N VAL A 904 5.65 -7.72 5.68
CA VAL A 904 5.48 -9.04 6.31
C VAL A 904 5.15 -10.12 5.26
N THR A 905 4.31 -9.82 4.27
CA THR A 905 4.02 -10.75 3.15
C THR A 905 5.26 -10.98 2.29
N GLY A 906 6.06 -9.94 2.03
CA GLY A 906 7.32 -10.04 1.29
C GLY A 906 8.36 -10.96 1.96
N LYS A 907 8.27 -11.18 3.27
CA LYS A 907 9.09 -12.15 4.03
C LYS A 907 8.54 -13.58 3.99
N GLY A 908 7.36 -13.79 3.39
CA GLY A 908 6.67 -15.08 3.35
C GLY A 908 5.66 -15.29 4.48
N THR A 909 5.38 -14.28 5.30
CA THR A 909 4.32 -14.35 6.33
C THR A 909 2.96 -14.36 5.66
N PHE A 910 2.07 -15.27 6.06
CA PHE A 910 0.70 -15.27 5.57
C PHE A 910 -0.18 -14.38 6.42
N ILE A 911 -0.91 -13.46 5.81
CA ILE A 911 -1.90 -12.63 6.53
C ILE A 911 -3.31 -13.11 6.19
N ALA A 912 -4.08 -13.43 7.23
CA ALA A 912 -5.53 -13.56 7.16
C ALA A 912 -6.14 -12.18 7.50
N PRO A 913 -6.66 -11.43 6.50
CA PRO A 913 -7.02 -10.02 6.67
C PRO A 913 -8.30 -9.86 7.50
N ASP A 914 -8.41 -8.72 8.17
CA ASP A 914 -9.51 -8.34 9.06
C ASP A 914 -10.89 -8.52 8.41
N ILE A 915 -11.04 -8.04 7.18
CA ILE A 915 -12.28 -8.07 6.42
C ILE A 915 -12.78 -9.49 6.10
N SER A 916 -11.94 -10.52 6.27
CA SER A 916 -12.34 -11.93 6.11
C SER A 916 -12.33 -12.74 7.41
N THR A 917 -11.71 -12.24 8.48
CA THR A 917 -11.48 -12.99 9.72
C THR A 917 -12.42 -12.54 10.85
N ASN A 918 -12.72 -11.24 10.95
CA ASN A 918 -13.58 -10.71 12.02
C ASN A 918 -15.08 -10.65 11.65
N LEU A 919 -15.49 -11.50 10.70
CA LEU A 919 -16.86 -11.55 10.15
C LEU A 919 -17.92 -12.08 11.12
N GLY A 920 -17.53 -12.81 12.16
CA GLY A 920 -18.50 -13.48 13.04
C GLY A 920 -19.43 -12.52 13.78
N GLY A 921 -18.96 -11.30 14.07
CA GLY A 921 -19.82 -10.25 14.65
C GLY A 921 -20.98 -9.87 13.71
N VAL A 922 -20.70 -9.63 12.42
CA VAL A 922 -21.73 -9.21 11.47
C VAL A 922 -22.65 -10.37 11.07
N PHE A 923 -22.10 -11.58 10.96
CA PHE A 923 -22.87 -12.77 10.59
C PHE A 923 -23.87 -13.17 11.69
N VAL A 924 -23.45 -13.23 12.96
CA VAL A 924 -24.39 -13.54 14.06
C VAL A 924 -25.41 -12.42 14.26
N SER A 925 -25.06 -11.15 13.96
CA SER A 925 -26.06 -10.08 13.88
C SER A 925 -27.10 -10.31 12.77
N TYR A 926 -26.70 -10.87 11.63
CA TYR A 926 -27.65 -11.30 10.59
C TYR A 926 -28.56 -12.43 11.09
N LEU A 927 -28.01 -13.45 11.75
CA LEU A 927 -28.83 -14.53 12.33
C LEU A 927 -29.81 -14.00 13.39
N GLU A 928 -29.41 -13.02 14.20
CA GLU A 928 -30.31 -12.35 15.16
C GLU A 928 -31.47 -11.63 14.45
N TRP A 929 -31.21 -10.97 13.31
CA TRP A 929 -32.24 -10.31 12.52
C TRP A 929 -33.23 -11.32 11.94
N VAL A 930 -32.75 -12.43 11.37
CA VAL A 930 -33.60 -13.52 10.85
C VAL A 930 -34.46 -14.12 11.96
N GLN A 931 -33.87 -14.44 13.12
CA GLN A 931 -34.57 -14.96 14.29
C GLN A 931 -35.69 -14.02 14.75
N ASN A 932 -35.45 -12.71 14.75
CA ASN A 932 -36.46 -11.73 15.13
C ASN A 932 -37.58 -11.56 14.10
N LEU A 933 -37.27 -11.58 12.79
CA LEU A 933 -38.30 -11.54 11.74
C LEU A 933 -39.20 -12.78 11.75
N LYS A 934 -38.64 -13.95 12.06
CA LYS A 934 -39.39 -15.22 12.08
C LYS A 934 -40.08 -15.50 13.41
N ASN A 935 -39.78 -14.75 14.46
CA ASN A 935 -40.11 -15.09 15.86
C ASN A 935 -39.60 -16.49 16.26
N GLU A 936 -38.37 -16.81 15.87
CA GLU A 936 -37.69 -18.06 16.21
C GLU A 936 -36.50 -17.78 17.13
N ARG A 937 -36.14 -18.76 17.96
CA ARG A 937 -34.94 -18.73 18.81
C ARG A 937 -34.14 -19.98 18.54
N TRP A 938 -32.85 -19.82 18.24
CA TRP A 938 -31.96 -20.93 17.93
C TRP A 938 -30.98 -21.17 19.07
N ASP A 939 -30.60 -22.44 19.25
CA ASP A 939 -29.55 -22.81 20.20
C ASP A 939 -28.16 -22.40 19.70
N LEU A 940 -27.20 -22.38 20.63
CA LEU A 940 -25.83 -21.96 20.36
C LEU A 940 -25.13 -22.89 19.35
N ASP A 941 -25.44 -24.19 19.35
CA ASP A 941 -24.84 -25.17 18.45
C ASP A 941 -25.25 -24.93 17.00
N LYS A 942 -26.52 -24.61 16.74
CA LYS A 942 -26.99 -24.20 15.41
C LYS A 942 -26.30 -22.91 14.97
N ILE A 943 -26.22 -21.91 15.84
CA ILE A 943 -25.58 -20.61 15.53
C ILE A 943 -24.10 -20.79 15.18
N ASN A 944 -23.37 -21.56 15.98
CA ASN A 944 -21.93 -21.79 15.79
C ASN A 944 -21.66 -22.62 14.52
N ARG A 945 -22.47 -23.63 14.20
CA ARG A 945 -22.35 -24.39 12.94
C ARG A 945 -22.56 -23.51 11.71
N LEU A 946 -23.61 -22.69 11.71
CA LEU A 946 -23.86 -21.76 10.61
C LEU A 946 -22.71 -20.74 10.44
N LEU A 947 -22.16 -20.26 11.56
CA LEU A 947 -21.02 -19.36 11.56
C LEU A 947 -19.75 -20.02 10.97
N GLU A 948 -19.44 -21.24 11.40
CA GLU A 948 -18.27 -21.99 10.91
C GLU A 948 -18.38 -22.29 9.42
N ASP A 949 -19.53 -22.80 8.97
CA ASP A 949 -19.78 -23.09 7.56
C ASP A 949 -19.61 -21.86 6.67
N ASN A 950 -20.12 -20.71 7.12
CA ASN A 950 -20.03 -19.45 6.38
C ASN A 950 -18.59 -18.95 6.28
N ILE A 951 -17.87 -18.85 7.41
CA ILE A 951 -16.48 -18.36 7.42
C ILE A 951 -15.57 -19.28 6.60
N CYS A 952 -15.73 -20.60 6.73
CA CYS A 952 -14.92 -21.56 5.97
C CYS A 952 -15.09 -21.38 4.46
N MET A 953 -16.34 -21.24 3.99
CA MET A 953 -16.66 -21.04 2.58
C MET A 953 -16.07 -19.74 2.04
N ILE A 954 -16.23 -18.63 2.77
CA ILE A 954 -15.69 -17.32 2.39
C ILE A 954 -14.15 -17.36 2.32
N PHE A 955 -13.52 -18.00 3.31
CA PHE A 955 -12.07 -18.07 3.37
C PHE A 955 -11.49 -18.91 2.23
N ASP A 956 -12.16 -20.01 1.88
CA ASP A 956 -11.79 -20.86 0.73
C ASP A 956 -11.91 -20.10 -0.60
N ASP A 957 -12.97 -19.32 -0.78
CA ASP A 957 -13.12 -18.46 -1.97
C ASP A 957 -12.01 -17.42 -2.07
N ILE A 958 -11.65 -16.77 -0.96
CA ILE A 958 -10.58 -15.76 -0.95
C ILE A 958 -9.21 -16.39 -1.24
N ILE A 959 -8.91 -17.55 -0.66
CA ILE A 959 -7.70 -18.31 -0.97
C ILE A 959 -7.66 -18.65 -2.46
N LYS A 960 -8.77 -19.16 -3.00
CA LYS A 960 -8.87 -19.53 -4.42
C LYS A 960 -8.59 -18.33 -5.32
N ILE A 961 -9.20 -17.18 -5.06
CA ILE A 961 -8.96 -15.94 -5.82
C ILE A 961 -7.50 -15.49 -5.69
N SER A 962 -6.95 -15.53 -4.47
CA SER A 962 -5.55 -15.17 -4.20
C SER A 962 -4.59 -16.04 -5.00
N GLN A 963 -4.83 -17.36 -5.04
CA GLN A 963 -4.02 -18.32 -5.79
C GLN A 963 -4.17 -18.17 -7.31
N GLU A 964 -5.40 -18.11 -7.82
CA GLU A 964 -5.69 -18.00 -9.25
C GLU A 964 -5.11 -16.71 -9.85
N ARG A 965 -5.20 -15.60 -9.11
CA ARG A 965 -4.75 -14.27 -9.56
C ARG A 965 -3.34 -13.90 -9.11
N LYS A 966 -2.73 -14.71 -8.25
CA LYS A 966 -1.40 -14.47 -7.64
C LYS A 966 -1.32 -13.10 -6.97
N ILE A 967 -2.28 -12.82 -6.12
CA ILE A 967 -2.41 -11.56 -5.36
C ILE A 967 -2.56 -11.87 -3.87
N GLU A 968 -2.26 -10.88 -3.02
CA GLU A 968 -2.41 -11.02 -1.57
C GLU A 968 -3.86 -11.25 -1.14
N MET A 969 -4.04 -11.96 -0.01
CA MET A 969 -5.35 -12.30 0.56
C MET A 969 -6.23 -11.06 0.75
N ARG A 970 -5.67 -9.93 1.22
CA ARG A 970 -6.43 -8.68 1.39
C ARG A 970 -6.98 -8.16 0.07
N THR A 971 -6.16 -8.12 -0.98
CA THR A 971 -6.61 -7.67 -2.30
C THR A 971 -7.65 -8.63 -2.88
N ALA A 972 -7.48 -9.94 -2.70
CA ALA A 972 -8.46 -10.95 -3.11
C ALA A 972 -9.82 -10.75 -2.41
N ALA A 973 -9.80 -10.53 -1.09
CA ALA A 973 -10.98 -10.25 -0.28
C ALA A 973 -11.69 -8.98 -0.78
N SER A 974 -10.95 -7.88 -1.01
CA SER A 974 -11.54 -6.64 -1.50
C SER A 974 -12.11 -6.74 -2.93
N ILE A 975 -11.48 -7.50 -3.82
CA ILE A 975 -12.02 -7.79 -5.17
C ILE A 975 -13.37 -8.47 -5.06
N MET A 976 -13.48 -9.48 -4.18
CA MET A 976 -14.73 -10.20 -3.94
C MET A 976 -15.81 -9.26 -3.37
N ALA A 977 -15.45 -8.44 -2.38
CA ALA A 977 -16.36 -7.48 -1.74
C ALA A 977 -16.95 -6.49 -2.74
N ILE A 978 -16.06 -5.74 -3.41
CA ILE A 978 -16.43 -4.62 -4.26
C ILE A 978 -17.10 -5.14 -5.53
N GLY A 979 -16.63 -6.26 -6.09
CA GLY A 979 -17.24 -6.87 -7.27
C GLY A 979 -18.69 -7.30 -7.02
N ARG A 980 -18.98 -7.96 -5.89
CA ARG A 980 -20.35 -8.38 -5.54
C ARG A 980 -21.31 -7.20 -5.43
N VAL A 981 -20.88 -6.12 -4.78
CA VAL A 981 -21.70 -4.89 -4.68
C VAL A 981 -21.83 -4.20 -6.03
N ALA A 982 -20.77 -4.15 -6.84
CA ALA A 982 -20.81 -3.58 -8.18
C ALA A 982 -21.82 -4.29 -9.09
N VAL A 983 -21.91 -5.63 -9.01
CA VAL A 983 -22.91 -6.43 -9.75
C VAL A 983 -24.32 -6.12 -9.26
N ALA A 984 -24.53 -6.11 -7.94
CA ALA A 984 -25.84 -5.76 -7.36
C ALA A 984 -26.28 -4.35 -7.78
N GLU A 985 -25.40 -3.36 -7.61
CA GLU A 985 -25.65 -1.95 -7.94
C GLU A 985 -25.96 -1.75 -9.43
N LEU A 986 -25.14 -2.34 -10.31
CA LEU A 986 -25.35 -2.22 -11.76
C LEU A 986 -26.67 -2.90 -12.18
N SER A 987 -26.99 -4.07 -11.63
CA SER A 987 -28.26 -4.76 -11.92
C SER A 987 -29.47 -3.96 -11.44
N LYS A 988 -29.36 -3.29 -10.29
CA LYS A 988 -30.40 -2.41 -9.73
C LYS A 988 -30.61 -1.19 -10.62
N GLU A 989 -29.53 -0.51 -11.01
CA GLU A 989 -29.59 0.66 -11.89
C GLU A 989 -30.19 0.28 -13.27
N ILE A 990 -29.85 -0.89 -13.80
CA ILE A 990 -30.47 -1.45 -15.02
C ILE A 990 -31.98 -1.60 -14.84
N ALA A 991 -32.43 -2.22 -13.75
CA ALA A 991 -33.85 -2.40 -13.46
C ALA A 991 -34.56 -1.05 -13.26
N GLU A 992 -33.95 -0.11 -12.55
CA GLU A 992 -34.50 1.23 -12.32
C GLU A 992 -34.63 2.03 -13.63
N MET A 993 -33.64 2.01 -14.53
CA MET A 993 -33.76 2.69 -15.84
C MET A 993 -34.97 2.19 -16.64
N VAL A 994 -35.23 0.88 -16.60
CA VAL A 994 -36.34 0.24 -17.31
C VAL A 994 -37.68 0.53 -16.63
N ILE A 995 -37.73 0.55 -15.29
CA ILE A 995 -38.98 0.65 -14.51
C ILE A 995 -39.39 2.10 -14.23
N THR A 996 -38.46 2.96 -13.79
CA THR A 996 -38.74 4.35 -13.34
C THR A 996 -39.18 5.27 -14.48
N SER A 997 -38.94 4.87 -15.73
CA SER A 997 -39.51 5.48 -16.93
C SER A 997 -41.05 5.34 -17.03
N ASN A 998 -41.71 4.65 -16.09
CA ASN A 998 -43.18 4.58 -15.92
C ASN A 998 -43.61 4.64 -14.43
N PRO A 999 -44.05 5.80 -13.91
CA PRO A 999 -44.64 5.88 -12.57
C PRO A 999 -46.05 5.27 -12.45
N HIS A 1000 -46.67 4.86 -13.57
CA HIS A 1000 -47.98 4.23 -13.60
C HIS A 1000 -47.93 2.94 -14.43
N LEU A 1001 -47.65 1.82 -13.76
CA LEU A 1001 -48.12 0.51 -14.22
C LEU A 1001 -49.65 0.53 -14.10
N SER A 1002 -50.32 1.02 -15.15
CA SER A 1002 -51.75 0.75 -15.34
C SER A 1002 -51.94 -0.76 -15.49
N LYS A 1003 -53.12 -1.25 -15.12
CA LYS A 1003 -53.54 -2.66 -15.13
C LYS A 1003 -53.42 -3.39 -16.48
N ASP A 1004 -52.86 -2.75 -17.52
CA ASP A 1004 -52.76 -3.25 -18.89
C ASP A 1004 -51.31 -3.52 -19.35
N GLY A 1005 -50.30 -3.33 -18.49
CA GLY A 1005 -48.92 -3.79 -18.75
C GLY A 1005 -48.17 -3.15 -19.93
N LYS A 1006 -48.66 -2.05 -20.50
CA LYS A 1006 -47.99 -1.33 -21.61
C LYS A 1006 -47.38 -0.01 -21.14
N GLY A 1007 -46.11 -0.08 -20.76
CA GLY A 1007 -45.29 1.10 -20.49
C GLY A 1007 -44.88 1.85 -21.75
N LYS A 1008 -44.53 3.13 -21.64
CA LYS A 1008 -43.94 3.91 -22.75
C LYS A 1008 -42.61 3.28 -23.19
N ILE A 1009 -42.43 3.07 -24.50
CA ILE A 1009 -41.20 2.52 -25.10
C ILE A 1009 -40.01 3.43 -24.76
N LEU A 1010 -38.87 2.83 -24.41
CA LEU A 1010 -37.63 3.55 -24.09
C LEU A 1010 -37.06 4.27 -25.33
N SER A 1011 -36.38 5.40 -25.13
CA SER A 1011 -35.70 6.11 -26.24
C SER A 1011 -34.48 5.34 -26.75
N GLU A 1012 -34.08 5.58 -28.01
CA GLU A 1012 -32.86 4.98 -28.59
C GLU A 1012 -31.62 5.26 -27.73
N ASP A 1013 -31.42 6.49 -27.25
CA ASP A 1013 -30.31 6.83 -26.35
C ASP A 1013 -30.30 5.99 -25.07
N THR A 1014 -31.48 5.70 -24.50
CA THR A 1014 -31.62 4.89 -23.29
C THR A 1014 -31.32 3.42 -23.59
N LEU A 1015 -31.78 2.91 -24.74
CA LEU A 1015 -31.51 1.55 -25.20
C LEU A 1015 -30.01 1.34 -25.46
N ASP A 1016 -29.31 2.34 -25.99
CA ASP A 1016 -27.86 2.26 -26.20
C ASP A 1016 -27.07 2.20 -24.89
N VAL A 1017 -27.44 3.03 -23.90
CA VAL A 1017 -26.85 2.95 -22.55
C VAL A 1017 -27.14 1.60 -21.90
N LEU A 1018 -28.38 1.13 -21.99
CA LEU A 1018 -28.82 -0.15 -21.45
C LEU A 1018 -28.03 -1.32 -22.07
N ARG A 1019 -27.86 -1.32 -23.40
CA ARG A 1019 -27.07 -2.34 -24.12
C ARG A 1019 -25.62 -2.35 -23.65
N ASN A 1020 -25.01 -1.18 -23.49
CA ASN A 1020 -23.63 -1.07 -22.99
C ASN A 1020 -23.48 -1.59 -21.56
N TYR A 1021 -24.43 -1.28 -20.68
CA TYR A 1021 -24.40 -1.73 -19.28
C TYR A 1021 -24.61 -3.24 -19.17
N LEU A 1022 -25.58 -3.79 -19.88
CA LEU A 1022 -25.84 -5.24 -19.93
C LEU A 1022 -24.65 -6.00 -20.52
N THR A 1023 -24.07 -5.50 -21.60
CA THR A 1023 -22.87 -6.10 -22.21
C THR A 1023 -21.69 -6.09 -21.24
N TYR A 1024 -21.44 -4.95 -20.57
CA TYR A 1024 -20.38 -4.86 -19.56
C TYR A 1024 -20.63 -5.80 -18.37
N LEU A 1025 -21.88 -5.88 -17.89
CA LEU A 1025 -22.27 -6.77 -16.80
C LEU A 1025 -21.98 -8.24 -17.15
N ARG A 1026 -22.48 -8.71 -18.31
CA ARG A 1026 -22.33 -10.09 -18.79
C ARG A 1026 -20.88 -10.43 -19.12
N ASP A 1027 -20.25 -9.61 -19.96
CA ASP A 1027 -19.01 -10.01 -20.63
C ASP A 1027 -17.74 -9.70 -19.84
N ASP A 1028 -17.82 -8.81 -18.85
CA ASP A 1028 -16.65 -8.37 -18.07
C ASP A 1028 -16.88 -8.50 -16.56
N LEU A 1029 -17.88 -7.82 -15.99
CA LEU A 1029 -18.01 -7.69 -14.54
C LEU A 1029 -18.34 -9.03 -13.85
N MET A 1030 -19.32 -9.79 -14.35
CA MET A 1030 -19.68 -11.11 -13.80
C MET A 1030 -18.50 -12.09 -13.88
N LYS A 1031 -17.79 -12.12 -15.02
CA LYS A 1031 -16.64 -13.03 -15.23
C LYS A 1031 -15.44 -12.70 -14.34
N ARG A 1032 -15.27 -11.43 -13.98
CA ARG A 1032 -14.20 -10.96 -13.07
C ARG A 1032 -14.59 -11.06 -11.59
N THR A 1033 -15.85 -11.35 -11.28
CA THR A 1033 -16.35 -11.29 -9.91
C THR A 1033 -16.78 -12.68 -9.43
N PRO A 1034 -16.24 -13.16 -8.30
CA PRO A 1034 -16.77 -14.35 -7.64
C PRO A 1034 -18.10 -14.01 -6.95
N LEU A 1035 -19.21 -14.47 -7.54
CA LEU A 1035 -20.56 -14.22 -7.06
C LEU A 1035 -20.94 -15.22 -5.96
N ASP A 1036 -21.54 -14.73 -4.89
CA ASP A 1036 -22.23 -15.55 -3.89
C ASP A 1036 -23.69 -15.77 -4.28
N TYR A 1037 -24.34 -16.73 -3.63
CA TYR A 1037 -25.75 -17.05 -3.88
C TYR A 1037 -26.67 -15.84 -3.66
N TRP A 1038 -26.36 -14.93 -2.73
CA TRP A 1038 -27.21 -13.76 -2.49
C TRP A 1038 -27.09 -12.67 -3.56
N THR A 1039 -25.88 -12.41 -4.06
CA THR A 1039 -25.70 -11.51 -5.21
C THR A 1039 -26.45 -12.06 -6.42
N LEU A 1040 -26.51 -13.38 -6.57
CA LEU A 1040 -27.31 -14.04 -7.60
C LEU A 1040 -28.81 -13.85 -7.38
N VAL A 1041 -29.33 -13.96 -6.15
CA VAL A 1041 -30.74 -13.63 -5.84
C VAL A 1041 -31.09 -12.21 -6.30
N VAL A 1042 -30.25 -11.23 -5.97
CA VAL A 1042 -30.45 -9.83 -6.37
C VAL A 1042 -30.41 -9.67 -7.89
N LEU A 1043 -29.40 -10.27 -8.55
CA LEU A 1043 -29.23 -10.20 -9.99
C LEU A 1043 -30.41 -10.84 -10.73
N ILE A 1044 -30.82 -12.05 -10.33
CA ILE A 1044 -31.96 -12.79 -10.91
C ILE A 1044 -33.24 -11.96 -10.74
N SER A 1045 -33.51 -11.46 -9.53
CA SER A 1045 -34.70 -10.66 -9.24
C SER A 1045 -34.76 -9.39 -10.10
N ASN A 1046 -33.64 -8.69 -10.26
CA ASN A 1046 -33.58 -7.48 -11.08
C ASN A 1046 -33.73 -7.79 -12.58
N MET A 1047 -33.07 -8.83 -13.09
CA MET A 1047 -33.19 -9.21 -14.50
C MET A 1047 -34.60 -9.73 -14.83
N GLU A 1048 -35.24 -10.46 -13.93
CA GLU A 1048 -36.62 -10.92 -14.10
C GLU A 1048 -37.60 -9.73 -14.20
N ARG A 1049 -37.46 -8.74 -13.30
CA ARG A 1049 -38.26 -7.51 -13.37
C ARG A 1049 -38.08 -6.77 -14.70
N VAL A 1050 -36.87 -6.76 -15.25
CA VAL A 1050 -36.57 -6.15 -16.55
C VAL A 1050 -37.22 -6.93 -17.69
N LEU A 1051 -37.17 -8.27 -17.67
CA LEU A 1051 -37.79 -9.12 -18.69
C LEU A 1051 -39.30 -8.90 -18.79
N TYR A 1052 -39.98 -8.66 -17.66
CA TYR A 1052 -41.44 -8.47 -17.61
C TYR A 1052 -41.91 -7.02 -17.79
N ALA A 1053 -41.01 -6.04 -17.97
CA ALA A 1053 -41.40 -4.63 -18.10
C ALA A 1053 -42.04 -4.26 -19.47
N HIS A 1054 -41.93 -5.14 -20.48
CA HIS A 1054 -42.55 -5.04 -21.82
C HIS A 1054 -42.36 -3.70 -22.58
N ASN A 1055 -41.35 -2.90 -22.24
CA ASN A 1055 -41.07 -1.57 -22.80
C ASN A 1055 -39.73 -1.47 -23.56
N ILE A 1056 -39.03 -2.59 -23.72
CA ILE A 1056 -37.81 -2.73 -24.52
C ILE A 1056 -38.22 -3.25 -25.91
N SER A 1057 -38.03 -2.44 -26.95
CA SER A 1057 -38.40 -2.80 -28.33
C SER A 1057 -37.29 -3.53 -29.11
N ASP A 1058 -36.06 -3.55 -28.57
CA ASP A 1058 -34.90 -4.17 -29.22
C ASP A 1058 -34.72 -5.62 -28.75
N GLU A 1059 -34.90 -6.58 -29.66
CA GLU A 1059 -34.76 -8.01 -29.38
C GLU A 1059 -33.34 -8.40 -28.94
N SER A 1060 -32.30 -7.73 -29.44
CA SER A 1060 -30.91 -8.03 -29.06
C SER A 1060 -30.64 -7.74 -27.58
N ILE A 1061 -31.27 -6.69 -27.03
CA ILE A 1061 -31.17 -6.35 -25.61
C ILE A 1061 -31.88 -7.41 -24.76
N ILE A 1062 -33.05 -7.88 -25.21
CA ILE A 1062 -33.82 -8.94 -24.54
C ILE A 1062 -33.00 -10.24 -24.49
N GLU A 1063 -32.30 -10.59 -25.57
CA GLU A 1063 -31.40 -11.76 -25.60
C GLU A 1063 -30.29 -11.64 -24.55
N ILE A 1064 -29.61 -10.50 -24.46
CA ILE A 1064 -28.55 -10.30 -23.45
C ILE A 1064 -29.10 -10.46 -22.03
N ILE A 1065 -30.31 -9.95 -21.75
CA ILE A 1065 -30.94 -10.08 -20.43
C ILE A 1065 -31.25 -11.56 -20.12
N LYS A 1066 -31.78 -12.31 -21.10
CA LYS A 1066 -32.05 -13.75 -20.95
C LYS A 1066 -30.77 -14.55 -20.70
N ASP A 1067 -29.68 -14.21 -21.38
CA ASP A 1067 -28.38 -14.84 -21.16
C ASP A 1067 -27.92 -14.63 -19.71
N ILE A 1068 -27.94 -13.39 -19.22
CA ILE A 1068 -27.55 -13.04 -17.85
C ILE A 1068 -28.42 -13.78 -16.84
N TYR A 1069 -29.74 -13.75 -17.03
CA TYR A 1069 -30.70 -14.43 -16.15
C TYR A 1069 -30.45 -15.95 -16.12
N THR A 1070 -30.20 -16.56 -17.27
CA THR A 1070 -29.94 -18.01 -17.38
C THR A 1070 -28.61 -18.39 -16.73
N GLU A 1071 -27.53 -17.64 -17.00
CA GLU A 1071 -26.21 -17.87 -16.41
C GLU A 1071 -26.26 -17.74 -14.88
N ALA A 1072 -26.94 -16.70 -14.37
CA ALA A 1072 -27.11 -16.48 -12.94
C ALA A 1072 -27.91 -17.61 -12.27
N THR A 1073 -29.00 -18.07 -12.90
CA THR A 1073 -29.83 -19.16 -12.40
C THR A 1073 -29.08 -20.50 -12.39
N LEU A 1074 -28.29 -20.78 -13.43
CA LEU A 1074 -27.43 -21.97 -13.48
C LEU A 1074 -26.36 -21.96 -12.37
N LEU A 1075 -25.71 -20.81 -12.16
CA LEU A 1075 -24.73 -20.66 -11.09
C LEU A 1075 -25.39 -20.83 -9.72
N PHE A 1076 -26.58 -20.26 -9.50
CA PHE A 1076 -27.33 -20.42 -8.26
C PHE A 1076 -27.71 -21.89 -8.01
N SER A 1077 -28.21 -22.59 -9.04
CA SER A 1077 -28.52 -24.03 -8.98
C SER A 1077 -27.31 -24.87 -8.56
N SER A 1078 -26.11 -24.48 -8.99
CA SER A 1078 -24.88 -25.18 -8.59
C SER A 1078 -24.58 -25.08 -7.09
N PHE A 1079 -24.88 -23.94 -6.45
CA PHE A 1079 -24.77 -23.79 -4.99
C PHE A 1079 -25.78 -24.71 -4.28
N VAL A 1080 -27.03 -24.74 -4.73
CA VAL A 1080 -28.09 -25.59 -4.14
C VAL A 1080 -27.73 -27.06 -4.23
N LYS A 1081 -27.21 -27.51 -5.37
CA LYS A 1081 -26.76 -28.89 -5.56
C LYS A 1081 -25.55 -29.25 -4.70
N ALA A 1082 -24.64 -28.30 -4.47
CA ALA A 1082 -23.45 -28.54 -3.66
C ALA A 1082 -23.76 -28.65 -2.16
N LYS A 1083 -24.78 -27.94 -1.66
CA LYS A 1083 -25.15 -27.91 -0.25
C LYS A 1083 -26.68 -27.86 -0.06
N PRO A 1084 -27.41 -28.96 -0.36
CA PRO A 1084 -28.88 -28.98 -0.35
C PRO A 1084 -29.49 -28.74 1.04
N ASP A 1085 -28.76 -29.11 2.10
CA ASP A 1085 -29.23 -29.00 3.49
C ASP A 1085 -28.75 -27.71 4.19
N ASN A 1086 -28.19 -26.74 3.47
CA ASN A 1086 -27.73 -25.49 4.07
C ASN A 1086 -28.93 -24.54 4.32
N ASP A 1087 -29.26 -24.33 5.60
CA ASP A 1087 -30.39 -23.48 6.03
C ASP A 1087 -30.33 -22.05 5.46
N ASP A 1088 -29.14 -21.45 5.33
CA ASP A 1088 -28.97 -20.09 4.79
C ASP A 1088 -29.27 -20.04 3.28
N LEU A 1089 -28.87 -21.08 2.56
CA LEU A 1089 -29.17 -21.24 1.14
C LEU A 1089 -30.66 -21.51 0.90
N LEU A 1090 -31.33 -22.27 1.77
CA LEU A 1090 -32.79 -22.46 1.70
C LEU A 1090 -33.54 -21.13 1.91
N MET A 1091 -33.02 -20.23 2.77
CA MET A 1091 -33.56 -18.88 2.88
C MET A 1091 -33.35 -18.06 1.62
N ALA A 1092 -32.18 -18.18 0.96
CA ALA A 1092 -31.93 -17.54 -0.32
C ALA A 1092 -32.86 -18.05 -1.44
N VAL A 1093 -33.15 -19.36 -1.48
CA VAL A 1093 -34.14 -19.96 -2.40
C VAL A 1093 -35.51 -19.35 -2.17
N ALA A 1094 -35.94 -19.19 -0.91
CA ALA A 1094 -37.24 -18.61 -0.58
C ALA A 1094 -37.37 -17.13 -1.00
N ALA A 1095 -36.25 -16.41 -1.12
CA ALA A 1095 -36.19 -15.01 -1.53
C ALA A 1095 -36.22 -14.81 -3.06
N LEU A 1096 -36.07 -15.87 -3.85
CA LEU A 1096 -36.15 -15.78 -5.31
C LEU A 1096 -37.58 -15.51 -5.79
N PRO A 1097 -37.74 -14.85 -6.96
CA PRO A 1097 -39.03 -14.72 -7.62
C PRO A 1097 -39.71 -16.06 -7.85
N GLU A 1098 -41.05 -16.07 -7.94
CA GLU A 1098 -41.82 -17.31 -8.10
C GLU A 1098 -41.41 -18.12 -9.35
N GLU A 1099 -41.12 -17.44 -10.46
CA GLU A 1099 -40.79 -18.14 -11.71
C GLU A 1099 -39.37 -18.73 -11.67
N ALA A 1100 -38.40 -17.99 -11.14
CA ALA A 1100 -37.07 -18.52 -10.84
C ALA A 1100 -37.14 -19.73 -9.89
N ARG A 1101 -37.98 -19.69 -8.85
CA ARG A 1101 -38.19 -20.81 -7.91
C ARG A 1101 -38.82 -22.03 -8.56
N LYS A 1102 -39.67 -21.89 -9.57
CA LYS A 1102 -40.24 -23.02 -10.32
C LYS A 1102 -39.23 -23.67 -11.28
N GLN A 1103 -38.27 -22.88 -11.78
CA GLN A 1103 -37.22 -23.36 -12.68
C GLN A 1103 -36.09 -24.10 -11.95
N LEU A 1104 -35.80 -23.71 -10.70
CA LEU A 1104 -34.87 -24.36 -9.78
C LEU A 1104 -35.44 -25.66 -9.24
#